data_AF-A0A2B4S072-F1
#
_entry.id   AF-A0A2B4S072-F1
#
_cell.length_a   1.000
_cell.length_b   1.000
_cell.length_c   1.000
_cell.angle_alpha   90.00
_cell.angle_beta   90.00
_cell.angle_gamma   90.00
#
_symmetry.space_group_name_H-M   'P 1'
#
loop_
_entity.id
_entity.type
_entity.pdbx_description
1 polymer ?
#
loop_
_entity_poly.entity_id
_entity_poly.type
_entity_poly.pdbx_seq_one_letter_code
_entity_poly.pdbx_strand_id
1 'polypeptide(L)'
;MPNDPSYVKNGSTAKLVWDYSDPNNDLRGLIFSVLSKAGFKEMLVKQNGVVTEHPSIPSSYKGRVKMEGRATLVIEKITPKDNTRFKCILFDSYTDRGSEVHLIVAEKPQIDDLSVGKSYNEGFPVNVTCTSRGIPTPNVEWLRNGAVLSSARKTASLTFRNISRSDDGNYTCKACNSEGCDDFRIALVVKYPPKIQIVIVSSLASWVGQALTLKCQSDGVPTPTLTWYKPDGNEIFRVTNKEITVQVALKDSGDFGDYKCVAENGLTPRDERIVKLNQIRPLEVVKIDELPIETKDDTIALKWKEPGSNGKVIMQYTVYQRTVTDGKMGDWKKIEKTTDVKDRQLEVKLKKGEVYEFAVTATNALGIPAAVEIYGLPSETTEDTITLRWIEPKDNGKKITQYTVYQRTIVDGIPRDWTVIKEISDAKVREIKVKLERGKVYQFSVTATNDVGESQIPDKRNIPRVKAVEISGKREVYLRATINENCSRRLFVAAKFPNVACELVVNHSCFAALTVDSRCGSVIVNFVMYFNESVTTSTVLTSLKNAAEQNKLANAAESDKRDLMKELETMKQLKPHPHVNKLLGCVTESGDIIYSFSSEVFSFASQCNVDRKVMMHAASISQKLRSPGYASPQESATGFLAAL
;
A
#
# COMPACT_ATOMS: atom_id res chain seq x y z
N MET A 1 78.70 8.42 7.29
CA MET A 1 78.23 9.11 6.05
C MET A 1 76.71 9.22 6.14
N PRO A 2 76.09 10.26 5.55
CA PRO A 2 74.63 10.32 5.46
C PRO A 2 74.08 9.11 4.72
N ASN A 3 72.80 8.76 4.96
CA ASN A 3 72.10 7.78 4.11
C ASN A 3 72.10 8.29 2.65
N ASP A 4 72.52 7.45 1.69
CA ASP A 4 72.53 7.80 0.26
C ASP A 4 71.61 6.85 -0.52
N PRO A 5 70.47 7.31 -1.06
CA PRO A 5 69.94 8.68 -0.96
C PRO A 5 69.34 9.01 0.41
N SER A 6 69.29 10.31 0.75
CA SER A 6 68.64 10.85 1.94
C SER A 6 67.29 11.46 1.58
N TYR A 7 66.20 10.91 2.12
CA TYR A 7 64.83 11.40 1.87
C TYR A 7 64.41 12.49 2.86
N VAL A 8 63.81 13.57 2.36
CA VAL A 8 63.37 14.71 3.17
C VAL A 8 62.06 15.31 2.67
N LYS A 9 61.17 15.71 3.58
CA LYS A 9 59.88 16.33 3.23
C LYS A 9 60.05 17.75 2.69
N ASN A 10 59.27 18.10 1.67
CA ASN A 10 59.15 19.48 1.21
C ASN A 10 58.74 20.43 2.35
N GLY A 11 59.36 21.60 2.43
CA GLY A 11 59.19 22.61 3.48
C GLY A 11 59.91 22.32 4.80
N SER A 12 60.47 21.11 4.99
CA SER A 12 61.14 20.73 6.23
C SER A 12 62.62 21.16 6.27
N THR A 13 63.34 20.76 7.32
CA THR A 13 64.79 21.00 7.46
C THR A 13 65.54 19.68 7.28
N ALA A 14 66.48 19.64 6.33
CA ALA A 14 67.38 18.49 6.15
C ALA A 14 68.62 18.62 7.04
N LYS A 15 69.06 17.51 7.63
CA LYS A 15 70.36 17.41 8.32
C LYS A 15 71.19 16.30 7.70
N LEU A 16 72.25 16.66 6.98
CA LEU A 16 73.16 15.71 6.35
C LEU A 16 74.42 15.62 7.20
N VAL A 17 74.61 14.48 7.85
CA VAL A 17 75.68 14.26 8.84
C VAL A 17 76.81 13.43 8.21
N TRP A 18 78.00 14.03 8.09
CA TRP A 18 79.21 13.31 7.71
C TRP A 18 80.02 12.94 8.94
N ASP A 19 80.19 11.64 9.15
CA ASP A 19 81.14 11.13 10.15
C ASP A 19 82.53 11.07 9.55
N TYR A 20 83.51 11.57 10.30
CA TYR A 20 84.92 11.47 9.95
C TYR A 20 85.76 11.25 11.22
N SER A 21 86.93 10.66 11.04
CA SER A 21 87.97 10.49 12.07
C SER A 21 89.20 11.30 11.65
N ASP A 22 89.71 12.11 12.57
CA ASP A 22 90.96 12.84 12.42
C ASP A 22 91.90 12.46 13.58
N PRO A 23 92.57 11.30 13.50
CA PRO A 23 93.44 10.82 14.58
C PRO A 23 94.74 11.59 14.71
N ASN A 24 95.20 12.26 13.64
CA ASN A 24 96.47 12.98 13.60
C ASN A 24 96.32 14.49 13.83
N ASN A 25 95.08 14.99 13.93
CA ASN A 25 94.75 16.41 14.10
C ASN A 25 95.38 17.29 13.00
N ASP A 26 95.43 16.77 11.78
CA ASP A 26 96.01 17.40 10.59
C ASP A 26 94.96 18.06 9.69
N LEU A 27 93.67 17.90 10.01
CA LEU A 27 92.57 18.50 9.27
C LEU A 27 92.56 20.02 9.42
N ARG A 28 92.70 20.74 8.31
CA ARG A 28 92.63 22.21 8.28
C ARG A 28 91.20 22.74 8.23
N GLY A 29 90.30 21.97 7.64
CA GLY A 29 88.92 22.36 7.50
C GLY A 29 88.07 21.42 6.67
N LEU A 30 86.83 21.84 6.44
CA LEU A 30 85.91 21.16 5.53
C LEU A 30 85.09 22.13 4.70
N ILE A 31 84.64 21.67 3.54
CA ILE A 31 83.83 22.42 2.58
C ILE A 31 82.59 21.62 2.24
N PHE A 32 81.42 22.25 2.38
CA PHE A 32 80.16 21.73 1.84
C PHE A 32 79.87 22.35 0.48
N SER A 33 79.54 21.51 -0.48
CA SER A 33 79.21 21.91 -1.86
C SER A 33 77.91 21.26 -2.33
N VAL A 34 77.24 21.91 -3.28
CA VAL A 34 76.01 21.41 -3.92
C VAL A 34 76.21 21.26 -5.41
N LEU A 35 75.70 20.18 -5.99
CA LEU A 35 75.74 19.95 -7.42
C LEU A 35 74.79 20.90 -8.14
N SER A 36 75.35 21.69 -9.05
CA SER A 36 74.64 22.59 -9.96
C SER A 36 74.86 22.17 -11.42
N LYS A 37 74.19 22.84 -12.37
CA LYS A 37 74.43 22.62 -13.81
C LYS A 37 75.89 22.84 -14.23
N ALA A 38 76.63 23.69 -13.50
CA ALA A 38 78.03 24.01 -13.77
C ALA A 38 79.00 23.21 -12.89
N GLY A 39 78.57 22.05 -12.36
CA GLY A 39 79.33 21.25 -11.41
C GLY A 39 79.06 21.63 -9.95
N PHE A 40 79.86 21.07 -9.04
CA PHE A 40 79.74 21.37 -7.61
C PHE A 40 80.11 22.83 -7.32
N LYS A 41 79.25 23.52 -6.58
CA LYS A 41 79.47 24.88 -6.09
C LYS A 41 79.57 24.84 -4.57
N GLU A 42 80.64 25.44 -4.06
CA GLU A 42 80.92 25.51 -2.63
C GLU A 42 79.93 26.46 -1.96
N MET A 43 79.48 26.09 -0.75
CA MET A 43 78.45 26.80 0.00
C MET A 43 78.95 27.28 1.36
N LEU A 44 79.50 26.38 2.16
CA LEU A 44 80.00 26.67 3.51
C LEU A 44 81.40 26.11 3.66
N VAL A 45 82.30 26.89 4.25
CA VAL A 45 83.66 26.47 4.58
C VAL A 45 83.85 26.60 6.08
N LYS A 46 84.38 25.55 6.71
CA LYS A 46 84.88 25.62 8.08
C LYS A 46 86.40 25.56 8.05
N GLN A 47 87.07 26.61 8.50
CA GLN A 47 88.52 26.68 8.58
C GLN A 47 88.93 27.28 9.93
N ASN A 48 89.91 26.68 10.60
CA ASN A 48 90.38 27.12 11.93
C ASN A 48 89.24 27.27 12.96
N GLY A 49 88.21 26.43 12.88
CA GLY A 49 87.05 26.44 13.79
C GLY A 49 85.95 27.44 13.44
N VAL A 50 86.16 28.35 12.48
CA VAL A 50 85.16 29.35 12.05
C VAL A 50 84.43 28.86 10.81
N VAL A 51 83.10 29.02 10.78
CA VAL A 51 82.24 28.68 9.63
C VAL A 51 81.86 29.95 8.88
N THR A 52 82.11 29.99 7.57
CA THR A 52 81.77 31.13 6.70
C THR A 52 81.03 30.67 5.44
N GLU A 53 80.20 31.55 4.86
CA GLU A 53 79.62 31.33 3.53
C GLU A 53 80.71 31.48 2.46
N HIS A 54 80.79 30.54 1.52
CA HIS A 54 81.73 30.61 0.41
C HIS A 54 81.26 31.64 -0.62
N PRO A 55 82.15 32.44 -1.25
CA PRO A 55 81.77 33.42 -2.27
C PRO A 55 80.99 32.85 -3.45
N SER A 56 81.15 31.55 -3.75
CA SER A 56 80.43 30.85 -4.83
C SER A 56 79.08 30.29 -4.43
N ILE A 57 78.59 30.53 -3.20
CA ILE A 57 77.33 29.96 -2.73
C ILE A 57 76.19 30.33 -3.69
N PRO A 58 75.44 29.35 -4.22
CA PRO A 58 74.31 29.67 -5.08
C PRO A 58 73.27 30.49 -4.31
N SER A 59 72.67 31.49 -4.97
CA SER A 59 71.70 32.40 -4.34
C SER A 59 70.50 31.68 -3.70
N SER A 60 70.13 30.50 -4.21
CA SER A 60 69.07 29.65 -3.65
C SER A 60 69.40 29.03 -2.29
N TYR A 61 70.66 29.02 -1.85
CA TYR A 61 71.09 28.46 -0.57
C TYR A 61 71.55 29.51 0.45
N LYS A 62 71.78 30.76 0.01
CA LYS A 62 72.21 31.85 0.89
C LYS A 62 71.19 32.10 2.01
N GLY A 63 71.63 32.12 3.26
CA GLY A 63 70.76 32.25 4.44
C GLY A 63 69.82 31.07 4.72
N ARG A 64 69.89 29.97 3.96
CA ARG A 64 69.13 28.73 4.16
C ARG A 64 69.98 27.58 4.69
N VAL A 65 71.30 27.70 4.58
CA VAL A 65 72.24 26.66 5.00
C VAL A 65 73.05 27.10 6.21
N LYS A 66 73.28 26.17 7.13
CA LYS A 66 74.16 26.37 8.28
C LYS A 66 74.87 25.07 8.63
N MET A 67 75.94 25.19 9.40
CA MET A 67 76.65 24.04 9.91
C MET A 67 76.29 23.80 11.38
N GLU A 68 75.98 22.55 11.73
CA GLU A 68 75.79 22.11 13.12
C GLU A 68 76.83 21.04 13.48
N GLY A 69 77.28 21.04 14.75
CA GLY A 69 78.23 20.06 15.26
C GLY A 69 79.56 20.02 14.49
N ARG A 70 80.10 18.80 14.27
CA ARG A 70 81.43 18.61 13.68
C ARG A 70 81.43 18.68 12.14
N ALA A 71 80.42 18.10 11.50
CA ALA A 71 80.28 18.02 10.04
C ALA A 71 78.83 17.73 9.61
N THR A 72 77.86 18.50 10.16
CA THR A 72 76.45 18.42 9.73
C THR A 72 76.09 19.64 8.90
N LEU A 73 75.68 19.43 7.64
CA LEU A 73 75.05 20.46 6.83
C LEU A 73 73.55 20.47 7.13
N VAL A 74 73.04 21.62 7.57
CA VAL A 74 71.62 21.85 7.80
C VAL A 74 71.08 22.74 6.69
N ILE A 75 70.00 22.31 6.05
CA ILE A 75 69.35 23.04 4.96
C ILE A 75 67.89 23.28 5.37
N GLU A 76 67.54 24.53 5.59
CA GLU A 76 66.20 24.94 6.03
C GLU A 76 65.26 25.21 4.86
N LYS A 77 63.97 24.94 5.05
CA LYS A 77 62.89 25.18 4.08
C LYS A 77 63.09 24.43 2.76
N ILE A 78 63.38 23.13 2.82
CA ILE A 78 63.60 22.29 1.62
C ILE A 78 62.51 22.51 0.56
N THR A 79 62.92 22.53 -0.71
CA THR A 79 62.06 22.71 -1.88
C THR A 79 62.36 21.60 -2.91
N PRO A 80 61.46 21.31 -3.87
CA PRO A 80 61.73 20.30 -4.91
C PRO A 80 63.00 20.55 -5.73
N LYS A 81 63.52 21.80 -5.77
CA LYS A 81 64.78 22.16 -6.44
C LYS A 81 66.02 21.69 -5.70
N ASP A 82 65.89 21.34 -4.42
CA ASP A 82 66.98 20.81 -3.60
C ASP A 82 67.20 19.30 -3.84
N ASN A 83 66.44 18.68 -4.76
CA ASN A 83 66.63 17.30 -5.21
C ASN A 83 67.91 17.18 -6.06
N THR A 84 69.06 17.13 -5.39
CA THR A 84 70.39 17.16 -5.99
C THR A 84 71.43 16.52 -5.05
N ARG A 85 72.68 16.42 -5.50
CA ARG A 85 73.79 15.89 -4.70
C ARG A 85 74.46 16.97 -3.88
N PHE A 86 74.75 16.65 -2.62
CA PHE A 86 75.57 17.46 -1.73
C PHE A 86 76.88 16.73 -1.45
N LYS A 87 77.97 17.47 -1.34
CA LYS A 87 79.31 16.94 -1.14
C LYS A 87 79.95 17.59 0.07
N CYS A 88 80.62 16.78 0.88
CA CYS A 88 81.51 17.26 1.93
C CYS A 88 82.93 16.87 1.55
N ILE A 89 83.85 17.83 1.53
CA ILE A 89 85.29 17.61 1.30
C ILE A 89 86.03 18.05 2.56
N LEU A 90 86.85 17.16 3.09
CA LEU A 90 87.86 17.41 4.10
C LEU A 90 89.15 17.78 3.40
N PHE A 91 89.81 18.86 3.84
CA PHE A 91 91.10 19.27 3.29
C PHE A 91 92.15 19.38 4.40
N ASP A 92 93.29 18.75 4.13
CA ASP A 92 94.51 18.85 4.93
C ASP A 92 95.63 19.51 4.11
N SER A 93 96.90 19.31 4.46
CA SER A 93 98.03 19.91 3.74
C SER A 93 98.45 19.16 2.47
N TYR A 94 97.85 18.00 2.19
CA TYR A 94 98.35 17.01 1.22
C TYR A 94 97.26 16.37 0.36
N THR A 95 96.04 16.14 0.85
CA THR A 95 94.95 15.47 0.11
C THR A 95 93.56 16.00 0.45
N ASP A 96 92.73 16.14 -0.58
CA ASP A 96 91.29 16.40 -0.43
C ASP A 96 90.52 15.07 -0.45
N ARG A 97 89.77 14.79 0.61
CA ARG A 97 88.93 13.58 0.73
C ARG A 97 87.49 13.97 0.92
N GLY A 98 86.58 13.44 0.10
CA GLY A 98 85.19 13.80 0.21
C GLY A 98 84.23 12.69 -0.16
N SER A 99 82.97 12.88 0.24
CA SER A 99 81.87 11.99 -0.12
C SER A 99 80.62 12.79 -0.46
N GLU A 100 79.76 12.17 -1.25
CA GLU A 100 78.55 12.76 -1.79
C GLU A 100 77.31 12.06 -1.21
N VAL A 101 76.20 12.78 -1.11
CA VAL A 101 74.88 12.25 -0.78
C VAL A 101 73.86 12.85 -1.73
N HIS A 102 72.98 12.03 -2.28
CA HIS A 102 71.83 12.48 -3.02
C HIS A 102 70.69 12.82 -2.05
N LEU A 103 70.33 14.11 -1.95
CA LEU A 103 69.14 14.52 -1.21
C LEU A 103 67.93 14.37 -2.14
N ILE A 104 66.95 13.54 -1.75
CA ILE A 104 65.71 13.35 -2.50
C ILE A 104 64.55 13.97 -1.71
N VAL A 105 63.82 14.88 -2.35
CA VAL A 105 62.61 15.45 -1.76
C VAL A 105 61.48 14.44 -1.87
N ALA A 106 61.03 13.94 -0.73
CA ALA A 106 59.99 12.94 -0.65
C ALA A 106 58.61 13.57 -0.91
N GLU A 107 57.78 12.82 -1.63
CA GLU A 107 56.44 13.21 -2.05
C GLU A 107 55.45 12.13 -1.62
N LYS A 108 54.33 12.55 -1.02
CA LYS A 108 53.24 11.64 -0.70
C LYS A 108 52.69 11.01 -1.99
N PRO A 109 52.13 9.79 -1.91
CA PRO A 109 51.47 9.19 -3.05
C PRO A 109 50.31 10.08 -3.52
N GLN A 110 50.12 10.14 -4.83
CA GLN A 110 48.95 10.74 -5.45
C GLN A 110 48.47 9.79 -6.55
N ILE A 111 47.23 9.34 -6.44
CA ILE A 111 46.60 8.50 -7.46
C ILE A 111 46.17 9.38 -8.64
N ASP A 112 46.50 8.93 -9.86
CA ASP A 112 46.02 9.55 -11.08
C ASP A 112 44.54 9.21 -11.30
N ASP A 113 43.74 10.17 -11.75
CA ASP A 113 42.30 9.96 -11.94
C ASP A 113 42.05 8.72 -12.82
N LEU A 114 41.28 7.77 -12.30
CA LEU A 114 41.00 6.52 -12.98
C LEU A 114 39.99 6.79 -14.10
N SER A 115 40.48 7.02 -15.32
CA SER A 115 39.67 7.24 -16.53
C SER A 115 38.98 5.96 -17.04
N VAL A 116 38.53 5.11 -16.14
CA VAL A 116 38.09 3.74 -16.43
C VAL A 116 36.56 3.68 -16.57
N GLY A 117 36.08 2.82 -17.48
CA GLY A 117 34.66 2.54 -17.63
C GLY A 117 34.05 2.06 -16.31
N LYS A 118 33.01 2.75 -15.82
CA LYS A 118 32.34 2.39 -14.55
C LYS A 118 31.40 1.19 -14.69
N SER A 119 31.20 0.68 -15.91
CA SER A 119 30.27 -0.42 -16.17
C SER A 119 30.78 -1.37 -17.24
N TYR A 120 30.58 -2.68 -17.03
CA TYR A 120 31.06 -3.74 -17.91
C TYR A 120 29.99 -4.81 -18.13
N ASN A 121 29.98 -5.44 -19.30
CA ASN A 121 29.07 -6.54 -19.57
C ASN A 121 29.58 -7.84 -18.92
N GLU A 122 28.70 -8.59 -18.26
CA GLU A 122 28.96 -9.93 -17.73
C GLU A 122 29.49 -10.83 -18.85
N GLY A 123 30.46 -11.71 -18.55
CA GLY A 123 31.09 -12.55 -19.57
C GLY A 123 32.45 -12.02 -20.05
N PHE A 124 32.65 -10.70 -20.02
CA PHE A 124 33.78 -10.06 -20.70
C PHE A 124 35.02 -9.90 -19.80
N PRO A 125 36.22 -9.91 -20.40
CA PRO A 125 37.43 -9.59 -19.67
C PRO A 125 37.47 -8.10 -19.32
N VAL A 126 37.91 -7.80 -18.10
CA VAL A 126 38.03 -6.43 -17.59
C VAL A 126 39.41 -6.26 -16.99
N ASN A 127 40.06 -5.13 -17.28
CA ASN A 127 41.32 -4.73 -16.67
C ASN A 127 41.23 -3.25 -16.27
N VAL A 128 41.23 -3.00 -14.96
CA VAL A 128 41.21 -1.66 -14.38
C VAL A 128 42.58 -1.38 -13.80
N THR A 129 43.28 -0.37 -14.34
CA THR A 129 44.59 0.02 -13.85
C THR A 129 44.48 1.21 -12.89
N CYS A 130 45.25 1.17 -11.82
CA CYS A 130 45.44 2.29 -10.91
C CYS A 130 46.92 2.64 -10.90
N THR A 131 47.24 3.88 -11.27
CA THR A 131 48.61 4.39 -11.29
C THR A 131 48.74 5.51 -10.28
N SER A 132 49.86 5.54 -9.57
CA SER A 132 50.18 6.60 -8.63
C SER A 132 51.55 7.21 -8.92
N ARG A 133 51.69 8.49 -8.56
CA ARG A 133 52.96 9.19 -8.42
C ARG A 133 53.31 9.30 -6.95
N GLY A 134 54.58 9.56 -6.64
CA GLY A 134 55.08 9.73 -5.27
C GLY A 134 56.53 9.27 -5.15
N ILE A 135 57.21 9.79 -4.12
CA ILE A 135 58.63 9.53 -3.85
C ILE A 135 58.81 9.26 -2.36
N PRO A 136 59.27 8.07 -1.93
CA PRO A 136 59.63 6.91 -2.73
C PRO A 136 58.45 6.33 -3.54
N THR A 137 58.75 5.53 -4.56
CA THR A 137 57.73 4.93 -5.44
C THR A 137 56.67 4.18 -4.63
N PRO A 138 55.38 4.57 -4.72
CA PRO A 138 54.34 3.98 -3.89
C PRO A 138 54.13 2.49 -4.21
N ASN A 139 53.75 1.72 -3.18
CA ASN A 139 53.09 0.44 -3.34
C ASN A 139 51.61 0.69 -3.59
N VAL A 140 51.07 0.18 -4.69
CA VAL A 140 49.67 0.33 -5.08
C VAL A 140 48.95 -0.99 -4.89
N GLU A 141 47.78 -0.94 -4.26
CA GLU A 141 46.96 -2.11 -3.94
C GLU A 141 45.52 -1.89 -4.40
N TRP A 142 44.92 -2.93 -4.95
CA TRP A 142 43.48 -3.02 -5.13
C TRP A 142 42.86 -3.77 -3.97
N LEU A 143 41.82 -3.19 -3.37
CA LEU A 143 41.13 -3.75 -2.22
C LEU A 143 39.62 -3.89 -2.46
N ARG A 144 39.04 -4.97 -1.94
CA ARG A 144 37.58 -5.16 -1.81
C ARG A 144 37.28 -5.67 -0.42
N ASN A 145 36.40 -4.98 0.31
CA ASN A 145 36.06 -5.30 1.71
C ASN A 145 37.28 -5.45 2.64
N GLY A 146 38.34 -4.67 2.38
CA GLY A 146 39.59 -4.71 3.15
C GLY A 146 40.59 -5.79 2.72
N ALA A 147 40.21 -6.75 1.87
CA ALA A 147 41.11 -7.76 1.34
C ALA A 147 41.88 -7.24 0.11
N VAL A 148 43.19 -7.49 0.07
CA VAL A 148 44.05 -7.13 -1.07
C VAL A 148 43.84 -8.14 -2.20
N LEU A 149 43.41 -7.65 -3.36
CA LEU A 149 43.17 -8.43 -4.57
C LEU A 149 44.39 -8.45 -5.50
N SER A 150 45.09 -7.33 -5.60
CA SER A 150 46.35 -7.22 -6.34
C SER A 150 47.23 -6.12 -5.76
N SER A 151 48.55 -6.24 -5.95
CA SER A 151 49.54 -5.29 -5.45
C SER A 151 50.72 -5.18 -6.41
N ALA A 152 51.20 -3.96 -6.64
CA ALA A 152 52.37 -3.70 -7.47
C ALA A 152 52.99 -2.33 -7.16
N ARG A 153 54.25 -2.12 -7.56
CA ARG A 153 54.90 -0.81 -7.46
C ARG A 153 54.39 0.13 -8.55
N LYS A 154 54.08 1.37 -8.18
CA LYS A 154 53.64 2.47 -9.07
C LYS A 154 52.28 2.26 -9.74
N THR A 155 52.03 1.08 -10.33
CA THR A 155 50.81 0.75 -11.06
C THR A 155 50.34 -0.66 -10.72
N ALA A 156 49.10 -0.81 -10.25
CA ALA A 156 48.46 -2.10 -9.99
C ALA A 156 47.19 -2.26 -10.84
N SER A 157 46.91 -3.51 -11.24
CA SER A 157 45.78 -3.85 -12.10
C SER A 157 44.79 -4.75 -11.39
N LEU A 158 43.50 -4.45 -11.50
CA LEU A 158 42.40 -5.31 -11.10
C LEU A 158 41.86 -5.99 -12.37
N THR A 159 42.07 -7.30 -12.47
CA THR A 159 41.76 -8.06 -13.67
C THR A 159 40.70 -9.11 -13.42
N PHE A 160 39.73 -9.19 -14.33
CA PHE A 160 38.72 -10.23 -14.39
C PHE A 160 38.84 -10.90 -15.76
N ARG A 161 39.02 -12.23 -15.80
CA ARG A 161 39.03 -12.97 -17.07
C ARG A 161 37.64 -13.06 -17.68
N ASN A 162 36.64 -13.22 -16.81
CA ASN A 162 35.23 -13.23 -17.13
C ASN A 162 34.52 -12.60 -15.93
N ILE A 163 34.08 -11.35 -16.07
CA ILE A 163 33.43 -10.63 -14.98
C ILE A 163 32.00 -11.14 -14.78
N SER A 164 31.62 -11.32 -13.52
CA SER A 164 30.32 -11.87 -13.12
C SER A 164 29.51 -10.86 -12.32
N ARG A 165 28.18 -11.03 -12.25
CA ARG A 165 27.32 -10.18 -11.39
C ARG A 165 27.70 -10.18 -9.90
N SER A 166 28.45 -11.19 -9.41
CA SER A 166 29.00 -11.20 -8.05
C SER A 166 30.21 -10.28 -7.87
N ASP A 167 30.81 -9.79 -8.96
CA ASP A 167 31.92 -8.84 -8.94
C ASP A 167 31.44 -7.38 -8.86
N ASP A 168 30.14 -7.14 -8.95
CA ASP A 168 29.52 -5.82 -8.77
C ASP A 168 29.82 -5.25 -7.37
N GLY A 169 30.12 -3.97 -7.31
CA GLY A 169 30.29 -3.23 -6.05
C GLY A 169 31.51 -2.32 -6.00
N ASN A 170 31.90 -1.95 -4.79
CA ASN A 170 32.93 -0.93 -4.57
C ASN A 170 34.32 -1.55 -4.40
N TYR A 171 35.28 -0.98 -5.11
CA TYR A 171 36.70 -1.31 -5.05
C TYR A 171 37.50 -0.07 -4.67
N THR A 172 38.56 -0.26 -3.91
CA THR A 172 39.46 0.82 -3.50
C THR A 172 40.84 0.56 -4.09
N CYS A 173 41.39 1.53 -4.82
CA CYS A 173 42.81 1.58 -5.06
C CYS A 173 43.47 2.37 -3.93
N LYS A 174 44.52 1.84 -3.33
CA LYS A 174 45.29 2.50 -2.28
C LYS A 174 46.76 2.54 -2.67
N ALA A 175 47.38 3.71 -2.62
CA ALA A 175 48.81 3.90 -2.89
C ALA A 175 49.51 4.38 -1.62
N CYS A 176 50.56 3.70 -1.18
CA CYS A 176 51.29 4.02 0.06
C CYS A 176 52.81 4.08 -0.16
N ASN A 177 53.48 5.05 0.46
CA ASN A 177 54.93 5.08 0.65
C ASN A 177 55.27 5.51 2.09
N SER A 178 56.55 5.78 2.39
CA SER A 178 56.99 6.23 3.73
C SER A 178 56.37 7.55 4.17
N GLU A 179 55.89 8.37 3.22
CA GLU A 179 55.36 9.71 3.49
C GLU A 179 53.85 9.71 3.76
N GLY A 180 53.15 8.65 3.40
CA GLY A 180 51.73 8.48 3.64
C GLY A 180 51.05 7.58 2.63
N CYS A 181 49.72 7.67 2.61
CA CYS A 181 48.88 6.94 1.66
C CYS A 181 47.86 7.88 1.01
N ASP A 182 47.39 7.49 -0.17
CA ASP A 182 46.25 8.04 -0.89
C ASP A 182 45.31 6.91 -1.31
N ASP A 183 44.00 7.18 -1.41
CA ASP A 183 42.99 6.20 -1.80
C ASP A 183 41.96 6.74 -2.77
N PHE A 184 41.56 5.90 -3.73
CA PHE A 184 40.54 6.20 -4.72
C PHE A 184 39.52 5.07 -4.80
N ARG A 185 38.23 5.39 -4.65
CA ARG A 185 37.14 4.40 -4.67
C ARG A 185 36.42 4.42 -6.02
N ILE A 186 36.21 3.25 -6.61
CA ILE A 186 35.37 3.06 -7.79
C ILE A 186 34.20 2.15 -7.48
N ALA A 187 33.04 2.46 -8.06
CA ALA A 187 31.89 1.55 -8.11
C ALA A 187 31.92 0.84 -9.47
N LEU A 188 32.20 -0.46 -9.45
CA LEU A 188 32.16 -1.31 -10.64
C LEU A 188 30.74 -1.83 -10.80
N VAL A 189 30.09 -1.49 -11.92
CA VAL A 189 28.75 -1.96 -12.27
C VAL A 189 28.82 -3.08 -13.30
N VAL A 190 28.25 -4.25 -13.00
CA VAL A 190 28.19 -5.36 -13.96
C VAL A 190 26.81 -5.41 -14.62
N LYS A 191 26.81 -5.21 -15.93
CA LYS A 191 25.64 -5.22 -16.81
C LYS A 191 25.37 -6.62 -17.31
N TYR A 192 24.11 -7.06 -17.25
CA TYR A 192 23.70 -8.38 -17.71
C TYR A 192 22.25 -8.36 -18.22
N PRO A 193 21.92 -9.21 -19.22
CA PRO A 193 20.58 -9.29 -19.79
C PRO A 193 19.55 -9.73 -18.75
N PRO A 194 18.28 -9.32 -18.90
CA PRO A 194 17.23 -9.66 -17.96
C PRO A 194 16.81 -11.12 -18.07
N LYS A 195 16.42 -11.70 -16.95
CA LYS A 195 15.81 -13.03 -16.88
C LYS A 195 14.55 -12.95 -16.04
N ILE A 196 13.43 -13.35 -16.63
CA ILE A 196 12.14 -13.42 -15.95
C ILE A 196 12.19 -14.58 -14.95
N GLN A 197 12.08 -14.25 -13.68
CA GLN A 197 12.16 -15.19 -12.56
C GLN A 197 10.79 -15.68 -12.13
N ILE A 198 9.79 -14.77 -12.15
CA ILE A 198 8.44 -15.07 -11.67
C ILE A 198 7.43 -14.54 -12.68
N VAL A 199 6.48 -15.40 -13.04
CA VAL A 199 5.25 -15.01 -13.76
C VAL A 199 4.07 -15.66 -13.05
N ILE A 200 3.14 -14.83 -12.59
CA ILE A 200 1.96 -15.25 -11.84
C ILE A 200 0.73 -14.70 -12.56
N VAL A 201 -0.30 -15.54 -12.65
CA VAL A 201 -1.62 -15.18 -13.15
C VAL A 201 -2.64 -15.61 -12.09
N SER A 202 -3.65 -14.78 -11.83
CA SER A 202 -4.68 -15.10 -10.83
C SER A 202 -5.46 -16.39 -11.13
N SER A 203 -5.61 -16.76 -12.41
CA SER A 203 -6.20 -18.02 -12.84
C SER A 203 -5.71 -18.47 -14.22
N LEU A 204 -5.63 -19.79 -14.44
CA LEU A 204 -5.30 -20.37 -15.76
C LEU A 204 -6.54 -20.54 -16.66
N ALA A 205 -7.73 -20.30 -16.11
CA ALA A 205 -8.99 -20.30 -16.84
C ALA A 205 -9.99 -19.31 -16.22
N SER A 206 -10.72 -18.56 -17.05
CA SER A 206 -11.70 -17.54 -16.63
C SER A 206 -12.83 -17.40 -17.66
N TRP A 207 -13.85 -16.56 -17.45
CA TRP A 207 -14.94 -16.29 -18.40
C TRP A 207 -15.12 -14.79 -18.69
N VAL A 208 -15.90 -14.48 -19.71
CA VAL A 208 -16.16 -13.09 -20.14
C VAL A 208 -16.81 -12.29 -19.01
N GLY A 209 -16.29 -11.09 -18.77
CA GLY A 209 -16.72 -10.14 -17.75
C GLY A 209 -15.91 -10.19 -16.46
N GLN A 210 -14.88 -11.06 -16.35
CA GLN A 210 -13.97 -11.14 -15.22
C GLN A 210 -12.76 -10.20 -15.35
N ALA A 211 -12.04 -10.02 -14.24
CA ALA A 211 -10.74 -9.36 -14.22
C ALA A 211 -9.63 -10.39 -13.96
N LEU A 212 -8.57 -10.32 -14.75
CA LEU A 212 -7.37 -11.15 -14.65
C LEU A 212 -6.23 -10.34 -14.06
N THR A 213 -5.59 -10.83 -12.99
CA THR A 213 -4.36 -10.21 -12.45
C THR A 213 -3.15 -10.91 -13.06
N LEU A 214 -2.28 -10.13 -13.70
CA LEU A 214 -1.02 -10.57 -14.32
C LEU A 214 0.15 -9.94 -13.58
N LYS A 215 1.10 -10.76 -13.10
CA LYS A 215 2.32 -10.30 -12.42
C LYS A 215 3.55 -10.93 -13.05
N CYS A 216 4.57 -10.11 -13.30
CA CYS A 216 5.84 -10.54 -13.87
C CYS A 216 7.00 -9.86 -13.14
N GLN A 217 8.06 -10.61 -12.84
CA GLN A 217 9.27 -10.10 -12.21
C GLN A 217 10.51 -10.60 -12.95
N SER A 218 11.48 -9.70 -13.12
CA SER A 218 12.74 -9.97 -13.82
C SER A 218 13.92 -9.36 -13.09
N ASP A 219 15.07 -10.02 -13.19
CA ASP A 219 16.35 -9.36 -12.90
C ASP A 219 16.86 -8.60 -14.15
N GLY A 220 18.04 -8.00 -14.05
CA GLY A 220 18.72 -7.33 -15.14
C GLY A 220 19.42 -6.05 -14.68
N VAL A 221 20.58 -5.78 -15.27
CA VAL A 221 21.30 -4.50 -15.12
C VAL A 221 21.73 -4.02 -16.51
N PRO A 222 21.27 -2.84 -16.98
CA PRO A 222 20.39 -1.88 -16.31
C PRO A 222 19.01 -2.45 -15.95
N THR A 223 18.28 -1.75 -15.06
CA THR A 223 16.91 -2.13 -14.67
C THR A 223 16.07 -2.38 -15.93
N PRO A 224 15.43 -3.56 -16.05
CA PRO A 224 14.67 -3.89 -17.24
C PRO A 224 13.40 -3.07 -17.38
N THR A 225 12.97 -2.93 -18.62
CA THR A 225 11.61 -2.55 -18.99
C THR A 225 10.79 -3.82 -19.18
N LEU A 226 9.71 -3.93 -18.42
CA LEU A 226 8.76 -5.02 -18.46
C LEU A 226 7.50 -4.58 -19.19
N THR A 227 7.05 -5.42 -20.11
CA THR A 227 5.84 -5.17 -20.91
C THR A 227 4.94 -6.40 -20.90
N TRP A 228 3.66 -6.21 -20.62
CA TRP A 228 2.64 -7.24 -20.81
C TRP A 228 1.91 -7.03 -22.13
N TYR A 229 1.70 -8.12 -22.87
CA TYR A 229 0.95 -8.17 -24.12
C TYR A 229 -0.26 -9.11 -24.00
N LYS A 230 -1.34 -8.72 -24.68
CA LYS A 230 -2.54 -9.53 -24.88
C LYS A 230 -2.31 -10.64 -25.93
N PRO A 231 -3.24 -11.62 -26.03
CA PRO A 231 -3.21 -12.65 -27.07
C PRO A 231 -3.21 -12.12 -28.51
N ASP A 232 -3.83 -10.96 -28.74
CA ASP A 232 -3.87 -10.27 -30.04
C ASP A 232 -2.56 -9.52 -30.37
N GLY A 233 -1.60 -9.50 -29.45
CA GLY A 233 -0.32 -8.80 -29.59
C GLY A 233 -0.33 -7.34 -29.12
N ASN A 234 -1.47 -6.80 -28.68
CA ASN A 234 -1.55 -5.44 -28.18
C ASN A 234 -0.87 -5.29 -26.81
N GLU A 235 -0.14 -4.18 -26.63
CA GLU A 235 0.47 -3.83 -25.35
C GLU A 235 -0.61 -3.46 -24.32
N ILE A 236 -0.50 -4.02 -23.12
CA ILE A 236 -1.40 -3.73 -21.99
C ILE A 236 -0.81 -2.62 -21.14
N PHE A 237 0.43 -2.81 -20.69
CA PHE A 237 1.14 -1.87 -19.85
C PHE A 237 2.64 -2.13 -19.91
N ARG A 238 3.42 -1.06 -19.78
CA ARG A 238 4.89 -1.07 -19.83
C ARG A 238 5.47 -0.24 -18.69
N VAL A 239 6.48 -0.78 -18.00
CA VAL A 239 7.16 -0.08 -16.90
C VAL A 239 8.64 -0.44 -16.83
N THR A 240 9.51 0.54 -16.54
CA THR A 240 10.92 0.28 -16.22
C THR A 240 11.07 0.01 -14.73
N ASN A 241 10.90 -1.25 -14.35
CA ASN A 241 10.98 -1.71 -12.96
C ASN A 241 11.30 -3.22 -12.92
N LYS A 242 11.71 -3.75 -11.77
CA LYS A 242 11.95 -5.20 -11.59
C LYS A 242 10.66 -6.02 -11.50
N GLU A 243 9.52 -5.36 -11.32
CA GLU A 243 8.20 -5.98 -11.23
C GLU A 243 7.14 -5.15 -11.96
N ILE A 244 6.20 -5.85 -12.60
CA ILE A 244 4.99 -5.29 -13.21
C ILE A 244 3.78 -6.13 -12.78
N THR A 245 2.73 -5.48 -12.26
CA THR A 245 1.45 -6.11 -11.95
C THR A 245 0.33 -5.32 -12.63
N VAL A 246 -0.56 -6.01 -13.34
CA VAL A 246 -1.62 -5.40 -14.15
C VAL A 246 -2.92 -6.17 -13.96
N GLN A 247 -4.06 -5.46 -13.90
CA GLN A 247 -5.39 -6.06 -13.95
C GLN A 247 -6.02 -5.83 -15.32
N VAL A 248 -6.55 -6.90 -15.93
CA VAL A 248 -7.11 -6.89 -17.28
C VAL A 248 -8.56 -7.35 -17.22
N ALA A 249 -9.49 -6.50 -17.65
CA ALA A 249 -10.89 -6.91 -17.83
C ALA A 249 -11.04 -7.74 -19.12
N LEU A 250 -11.65 -8.93 -19.00
CA LEU A 250 -11.93 -9.86 -20.10
C LEU A 250 -13.28 -9.51 -20.72
N LYS A 251 -13.31 -8.80 -21.84
CA LYS A 251 -14.52 -8.23 -22.45
C LYS A 251 -15.18 -9.17 -23.45
N ASP A 252 -14.39 -9.96 -24.17
CA ASP A 252 -14.89 -10.87 -25.20
C ASP A 252 -14.00 -12.11 -25.35
N SER A 253 -14.32 -12.99 -26.31
CA SER A 253 -13.57 -14.23 -26.53
C SER A 253 -12.13 -14.03 -27.02
N GLY A 254 -11.80 -12.87 -27.59
CA GLY A 254 -10.46 -12.52 -28.06
C GLY A 254 -9.47 -12.19 -26.94
N ASP A 255 -9.96 -11.88 -25.73
CA ASP A 255 -9.10 -11.69 -24.56
C ASP A 255 -8.57 -13.02 -23.99
N PHE A 256 -8.95 -14.18 -24.53
CA PHE A 256 -8.47 -15.49 -24.08
C PHE A 256 -7.39 -16.02 -25.00
N GLY A 257 -6.31 -16.56 -24.43
CA GLY A 257 -5.17 -17.06 -25.17
C GLY A 257 -3.85 -16.76 -24.48
N ASP A 258 -2.81 -16.56 -25.28
CA ASP A 258 -1.42 -16.47 -24.82
C ASP A 258 -1.06 -15.03 -24.43
N TYR A 259 -1.06 -14.75 -23.12
CA TYR A 259 -0.52 -13.51 -22.58
C TYR A 259 0.99 -13.60 -22.48
N LYS A 260 1.70 -12.53 -22.87
CA LYS A 260 3.17 -12.54 -22.91
C LYS A 260 3.76 -11.42 -22.06
N CYS A 261 4.64 -11.77 -21.13
CA CYS A 261 5.53 -10.82 -20.47
C CYS A 261 6.87 -10.80 -21.19
N VAL A 262 7.37 -9.61 -21.53
CA VAL A 262 8.69 -9.39 -22.14
C VAL A 262 9.53 -8.52 -21.21
N ALA A 263 10.79 -8.89 -21.02
CA ALA A 263 11.77 -8.12 -20.26
C ALA A 263 12.97 -7.75 -21.15
N GLU A 264 13.29 -6.45 -21.22
CA GLU A 264 14.40 -5.92 -22.02
C GLU A 264 15.15 -4.82 -21.27
N ASN A 265 16.47 -4.74 -21.43
CA ASN A 265 17.28 -3.66 -20.83
C ASN A 265 18.36 -3.10 -21.78
N GLY A 266 18.16 -3.28 -23.09
CA GLY A 266 19.12 -2.90 -24.13
C GLY A 266 20.27 -3.88 -24.33
N LEU A 267 20.34 -4.96 -23.54
CA LEU A 267 21.28 -6.07 -23.73
C LEU A 267 20.58 -7.28 -24.35
N THR A 268 21.37 -8.19 -24.92
CA THR A 268 20.89 -9.45 -25.51
C THR A 268 21.34 -10.66 -24.70
N PRO A 269 20.50 -11.71 -24.59
CA PRO A 269 19.12 -11.79 -25.09
C PRO A 269 18.12 -11.01 -24.21
N ARG A 270 17.00 -10.60 -24.80
CA ARG A 270 15.80 -10.29 -24.01
C ARG A 270 15.19 -11.60 -23.50
N ASP A 271 14.40 -11.56 -22.43
CA ASP A 271 13.66 -12.74 -21.96
C ASP A 271 12.15 -12.52 -22.14
N GLU A 272 11.44 -13.61 -22.40
CA GLU A 272 9.99 -13.61 -22.53
C GLU A 272 9.38 -14.87 -21.93
N ARG A 273 8.17 -14.70 -21.39
CA ARG A 273 7.37 -15.79 -20.82
C ARG A 273 5.93 -15.63 -21.24
N ILE A 274 5.33 -16.74 -21.64
CA ILE A 274 3.95 -16.81 -22.10
C ILE A 274 3.13 -17.59 -21.06
N VAL A 275 1.95 -17.07 -20.73
CA VAL A 275 0.95 -17.77 -19.93
C VAL A 275 -0.35 -17.82 -20.72
N LYS A 276 -0.90 -19.03 -20.86
CA LYS A 276 -2.13 -19.26 -21.60
C LYS A 276 -3.34 -19.19 -20.67
N LEU A 277 -4.23 -18.24 -20.93
CA LEU A 277 -5.53 -18.14 -20.28
C LEU A 277 -6.60 -18.89 -21.09
N ASN A 278 -7.23 -19.88 -20.49
CA ASN A 278 -8.30 -20.65 -21.14
C ASN A 278 -9.68 -20.04 -20.88
N GLN A 279 -10.52 -19.96 -21.92
CA GLN A 279 -11.90 -19.51 -21.76
C GLN A 279 -12.78 -20.62 -21.17
N ILE A 280 -13.48 -20.30 -20.09
CA ILE A 280 -14.57 -21.08 -19.52
C ILE A 280 -15.84 -20.63 -20.21
N ARG A 281 -16.46 -21.54 -20.96
CA ARG A 281 -17.78 -21.35 -21.57
C ARG A 281 -18.80 -22.20 -20.82
N PRO A 282 -20.06 -21.74 -20.66
CA PRO A 282 -21.15 -22.60 -20.20
C PRO A 282 -21.24 -23.85 -21.09
N LEU A 283 -21.60 -24.99 -20.49
CA LEU A 283 -21.93 -26.19 -21.27
C LEU A 283 -23.13 -25.88 -22.16
N GLU A 284 -23.09 -26.34 -23.40
CA GLU A 284 -24.29 -26.29 -24.25
C GLU A 284 -25.42 -27.08 -23.61
N VAL A 285 -26.66 -26.62 -23.84
CA VAL A 285 -27.85 -27.35 -23.37
C VAL A 285 -27.86 -28.73 -24.01
N VAL A 286 -28.01 -29.77 -23.19
CA VAL A 286 -28.14 -31.15 -23.68
C VAL A 286 -29.42 -31.24 -24.50
N LYS A 287 -29.28 -31.59 -25.78
CA LYS A 287 -30.42 -31.77 -26.69
C LYS A 287 -30.92 -33.20 -26.59
N ILE A 288 -32.12 -33.38 -26.04
CA ILE A 288 -32.86 -34.65 -26.06
C ILE A 288 -33.40 -34.82 -27.49
N ASP A 289 -33.30 -36.03 -28.04
CA ASP A 289 -33.95 -36.40 -29.30
C ASP A 289 -35.48 -36.25 -29.15
N GLU A 290 -36.18 -36.04 -30.27
CA GLU A 290 -37.63 -35.84 -30.26
C GLU A 290 -38.35 -37.04 -29.60
N LEU A 291 -39.16 -36.74 -28.59
CA LEU A 291 -39.95 -37.73 -27.86
C LEU A 291 -41.35 -37.86 -28.47
N PRO A 292 -41.96 -39.07 -28.45
CA PRO A 292 -43.33 -39.26 -28.89
C PRO A 292 -44.31 -38.47 -28.01
N ILE A 293 -45.36 -37.92 -28.64
CA ILE A 293 -46.42 -37.15 -27.96
C ILE A 293 -47.23 -38.06 -27.02
N GLU A 294 -47.45 -39.32 -27.43
CA GLU A 294 -48.13 -40.35 -26.64
C GLU A 294 -47.38 -41.68 -26.76
N THR A 295 -47.29 -42.45 -25.68
CA THR A 295 -46.75 -43.82 -25.69
C THR A 295 -47.76 -44.80 -25.11
N LYS A 296 -47.87 -45.99 -25.72
CA LYS A 296 -48.70 -47.09 -25.22
C LYS A 296 -47.97 -47.94 -24.17
N ASP A 297 -46.65 -47.80 -24.11
CA ASP A 297 -45.78 -48.52 -23.19
C ASP A 297 -45.73 -47.79 -21.83
N ASP A 298 -45.49 -48.53 -20.74
CA ASP A 298 -45.28 -47.96 -19.41
C ASP A 298 -43.86 -47.38 -19.25
N THR A 299 -43.09 -47.32 -20.33
CA THR A 299 -41.71 -46.81 -20.38
C THR A 299 -41.49 -45.89 -21.57
N ILE A 300 -40.58 -44.93 -21.41
CA ILE A 300 -40.06 -44.09 -22.50
C ILE A 300 -38.53 -44.11 -22.50
N ALA A 301 -37.93 -44.24 -23.67
CA ALA A 301 -36.48 -44.17 -23.85
C ALA A 301 -36.07 -42.73 -24.20
N LEU A 302 -35.38 -42.07 -23.28
CA LEU A 302 -34.76 -40.77 -23.52
C LEU A 302 -33.42 -41.00 -24.19
N LYS A 303 -33.16 -40.34 -25.33
CA LYS A 303 -31.85 -40.31 -25.99
C LYS A 303 -31.43 -38.86 -26.14
N TRP A 304 -30.14 -38.57 -26.03
CA TRP A 304 -29.64 -37.21 -26.18
C TRP A 304 -28.30 -37.16 -26.90
N LYS A 305 -28.03 -36.00 -27.50
CA LYS A 305 -26.73 -35.71 -28.07
C LYS A 305 -25.80 -35.19 -26.99
N GLU A 306 -24.53 -35.55 -27.12
CA GLU A 306 -23.47 -35.00 -26.28
C GLU A 306 -23.40 -33.49 -26.55
N PRO A 307 -23.52 -32.64 -25.51
CA PRO A 307 -23.41 -31.20 -25.67
C PRO A 307 -21.98 -30.82 -26.04
N GLY A 308 -21.79 -29.70 -26.75
CA GLY A 308 -20.47 -29.13 -26.94
C GLY A 308 -19.76 -28.92 -25.60
N SER A 309 -18.73 -29.73 -25.35
CA SER A 309 -18.00 -29.73 -24.08
C SER A 309 -16.85 -28.70 -24.04
N ASN A 310 -16.65 -27.97 -25.14
CA ASN A 310 -15.60 -26.98 -25.33
C ASN A 310 -14.19 -27.52 -25.02
N GLY A 311 -13.94 -28.81 -25.33
CA GLY A 311 -12.65 -29.47 -25.13
C GLY A 311 -12.44 -30.12 -23.76
N LYS A 312 -13.49 -30.29 -22.94
CA LYS A 312 -13.42 -30.95 -21.63
C LYS A 312 -14.25 -32.24 -21.59
N VAL A 313 -13.84 -33.22 -20.78
CA VAL A 313 -14.54 -34.50 -20.66
C VAL A 313 -15.84 -34.31 -19.85
N ILE A 314 -16.96 -34.77 -20.42
CA ILE A 314 -18.24 -34.88 -19.70
C ILE A 314 -18.13 -36.04 -18.71
N MET A 315 -18.48 -35.82 -17.45
CA MET A 315 -18.33 -36.80 -16.36
C MET A 315 -19.63 -37.51 -16.03
N GLN A 316 -20.77 -36.85 -16.21
CA GLN A 316 -22.08 -37.43 -15.89
C GLN A 316 -23.22 -36.67 -16.57
N TYR A 317 -24.25 -37.41 -16.99
CA TYR A 317 -25.57 -36.88 -17.31
C TYR A 317 -26.53 -37.10 -16.13
N THR A 318 -27.35 -36.12 -15.83
CA THR A 318 -28.45 -36.23 -14.86
C THR A 318 -29.77 -35.95 -15.55
N VAL A 319 -30.73 -36.85 -15.38
CA VAL A 319 -32.07 -36.73 -15.94
C VAL A 319 -33.05 -36.29 -14.86
N TYR A 320 -33.87 -35.30 -15.20
CA TYR A 320 -34.97 -34.81 -14.38
C TYR A 320 -36.29 -35.07 -15.09
N GLN A 321 -37.33 -35.34 -14.32
CA GLN A 321 -38.71 -35.47 -14.78
C GLN A 321 -39.63 -34.57 -13.96
N ARG A 322 -40.66 -34.01 -14.57
CA ARG A 322 -41.77 -33.36 -13.87
C ARG A 322 -43.09 -33.75 -14.50
N THR A 323 -44.16 -33.80 -13.71
CA THR A 323 -45.52 -34.00 -14.20
C THR A 323 -46.14 -32.68 -14.58
N VAL A 324 -46.96 -32.69 -15.63
CA VAL A 324 -47.77 -31.55 -16.07
C VAL A 324 -49.23 -31.93 -15.91
N THR A 325 -49.97 -31.19 -15.08
CA THR A 325 -51.39 -31.45 -14.82
C THR A 325 -52.16 -30.17 -15.09
N ASP A 326 -53.13 -30.18 -16.01
CA ASP A 326 -53.96 -29.03 -16.39
C ASP A 326 -53.15 -27.74 -16.68
N GLY A 327 -52.01 -27.88 -17.34
CA GLY A 327 -51.10 -26.76 -17.67
C GLY A 327 -50.25 -26.24 -16.50
N LYS A 328 -50.37 -26.81 -15.30
CA LYS A 328 -49.49 -26.52 -14.16
C LYS A 328 -48.29 -27.46 -14.14
N MET A 329 -47.11 -26.88 -14.13
CA MET A 329 -45.83 -27.60 -14.04
C MET A 329 -45.56 -27.99 -12.59
N GLY A 330 -45.38 -29.29 -12.33
CA GLY A 330 -44.89 -29.79 -11.05
C GLY A 330 -43.39 -29.55 -10.86
N ASP A 331 -42.89 -29.87 -9.67
CA ASP A 331 -41.46 -29.77 -9.35
C ASP A 331 -40.62 -30.79 -10.12
N TRP A 332 -39.41 -30.37 -10.52
CA TRP A 332 -38.42 -31.27 -11.12
C TRP A 332 -37.96 -32.31 -10.10
N LYS A 333 -38.16 -33.59 -10.43
CA LYS A 333 -37.67 -34.75 -9.67
C LYS A 333 -36.48 -35.36 -10.39
N LYS A 334 -35.37 -35.52 -9.67
CA LYS A 334 -34.18 -36.21 -10.19
C LYS A 334 -34.48 -37.71 -10.31
N ILE A 335 -34.15 -38.30 -11.45
CA ILE A 335 -34.17 -39.75 -11.62
C ILE A 335 -32.82 -40.28 -11.07
N GLU A 336 -32.85 -41.14 -10.05
CA GLU A 336 -31.64 -41.59 -9.34
C GLU A 336 -30.66 -42.40 -10.20
N LYS A 337 -31.11 -42.87 -11.37
CA LYS A 337 -30.26 -43.57 -12.33
C LYS A 337 -29.34 -42.58 -13.05
N THR A 338 -28.04 -42.71 -12.78
CA THR A 338 -26.99 -42.04 -13.54
C THR A 338 -26.61 -42.93 -14.72
N THR A 339 -26.60 -42.41 -15.94
CA THR A 339 -26.09 -43.16 -17.10
C THR A 339 -24.57 -43.05 -17.18
N ASP A 340 -23.91 -44.11 -17.65
CA ASP A 340 -22.51 -44.02 -18.05
C ASP A 340 -22.38 -42.88 -19.09
N VAL A 341 -21.29 -42.12 -19.05
CA VAL A 341 -21.03 -41.02 -20.00
C VAL A 341 -21.09 -41.50 -21.45
N LYS A 342 -20.73 -42.76 -21.70
CA LYS A 342 -20.82 -43.39 -23.03
C LYS A 342 -22.26 -43.70 -23.42
N ASP A 343 -23.11 -43.99 -22.44
CA ASP A 343 -24.52 -44.31 -22.62
C ASP A 343 -25.37 -43.04 -22.60
N ARG A 344 -25.63 -42.52 -23.81
CA ARG A 344 -26.44 -41.32 -24.04
C ARG A 344 -27.94 -41.62 -24.12
N GLN A 345 -28.40 -42.58 -23.33
CA GLN A 345 -29.77 -43.04 -23.32
C GLN A 345 -30.21 -43.56 -21.95
N LEU A 346 -31.47 -43.32 -21.58
CA LEU A 346 -32.07 -43.80 -20.34
C LEU A 346 -33.55 -44.15 -20.54
N GLU A 347 -33.93 -45.37 -20.15
CA GLU A 347 -35.35 -45.76 -20.06
C GLU A 347 -35.96 -45.31 -18.73
N VAL A 348 -37.12 -44.65 -18.81
CA VAL A 348 -37.86 -44.09 -17.67
C VAL A 348 -39.25 -44.71 -17.63
N LYS A 349 -39.67 -45.21 -16.46
CA LYS A 349 -41.03 -45.72 -16.23
C LYS A 349 -42.01 -44.59 -16.00
N LEU A 350 -43.16 -44.65 -16.66
CA LEU A 350 -44.23 -43.66 -16.61
C LEU A 350 -45.47 -44.22 -15.89
N LYS A 351 -46.29 -43.32 -15.37
CA LYS A 351 -47.63 -43.67 -14.90
C LYS A 351 -48.65 -43.40 -16.00
N LYS A 352 -49.56 -44.35 -16.19
CA LYS A 352 -50.63 -44.25 -17.18
C LYS A 352 -51.51 -43.02 -16.90
N GLY A 353 -51.76 -42.21 -17.93
CA GLY A 353 -52.64 -41.04 -17.88
C GLY A 353 -52.00 -39.75 -17.39
N GLU A 354 -50.68 -39.71 -17.13
CA GLU A 354 -49.96 -38.50 -16.75
C GLU A 354 -49.09 -37.95 -17.89
N VAL A 355 -48.99 -36.62 -17.96
CA VAL A 355 -48.11 -35.91 -18.90
C VAL A 355 -46.80 -35.59 -18.19
N TYR A 356 -45.67 -35.86 -18.86
CA TYR A 356 -44.34 -35.65 -18.31
C TYR A 356 -43.52 -34.70 -19.19
N GLU A 357 -42.66 -33.92 -18.55
CA GLU A 357 -41.55 -33.24 -19.21
C GLU A 357 -40.22 -33.72 -18.65
N PHE A 358 -39.21 -33.80 -19.52
CA PHE A 358 -37.88 -34.26 -19.18
C PHE A 358 -36.83 -33.20 -19.46
N ALA A 359 -35.81 -33.16 -18.60
CA ALA A 359 -34.62 -32.35 -18.83
C ALA A 359 -33.38 -33.19 -18.55
N VAL A 360 -32.36 -33.04 -19.38
CA VAL A 360 -31.06 -33.68 -19.18
C VAL A 360 -30.04 -32.58 -18.94
N THR A 361 -29.22 -32.72 -17.90
CA THR A 361 -28.09 -31.83 -17.64
C THR A 361 -26.80 -32.61 -17.70
N ALA A 362 -25.80 -32.09 -18.41
CA ALA A 362 -24.45 -32.64 -18.39
C ALA A 362 -23.60 -31.94 -17.34
N THR A 363 -22.72 -32.69 -16.69
CA THR A 363 -21.67 -32.18 -15.81
C THR A 363 -20.33 -32.56 -16.43
N ASN A 364 -19.41 -31.61 -16.57
CA ASN A 364 -18.04 -31.91 -16.98
C ASN A 364 -17.15 -32.15 -15.75
N ALA A 365 -15.91 -32.58 -15.95
CA ALA A 365 -14.91 -32.59 -14.88
C ALA A 365 -14.68 -31.12 -14.48
N LEU A 366 -15.43 -30.65 -13.49
CA LEU A 366 -15.58 -29.26 -13.09
C LEU A 366 -14.34 -28.79 -12.33
N GLY A 367 -13.17 -28.84 -12.94
CA GLY A 367 -11.92 -28.51 -12.24
C GLY A 367 -11.92 -27.16 -11.49
N ILE A 368 -12.86 -26.24 -11.74
CA ILE A 368 -13.06 -24.99 -10.97
C ILE A 368 -14.17 -25.12 -9.90
N PRO A 369 -14.15 -24.32 -8.81
CA PRO A 369 -15.18 -24.39 -7.78
C PRO A 369 -16.57 -23.95 -8.26
N ALA A 370 -17.62 -24.36 -7.55
CA ALA A 370 -19.00 -23.90 -7.80
C ALA A 370 -19.17 -22.40 -7.45
N ALA A 371 -20.21 -21.76 -8.00
CA ALA A 371 -20.51 -20.36 -7.72
C ALA A 371 -20.74 -20.13 -6.22
N VAL A 372 -20.13 -19.07 -5.68
CA VAL A 372 -20.23 -18.73 -4.25
C VAL A 372 -21.55 -18.02 -3.97
N GLU A 373 -22.24 -18.46 -2.93
CA GLU A 373 -23.50 -17.86 -2.46
C GLU A 373 -23.24 -16.88 -1.31
N ILE A 374 -23.61 -15.62 -1.49
CA ILE A 374 -23.54 -14.58 -0.46
C ILE A 374 -24.90 -14.46 0.23
N TYR A 375 -24.92 -14.40 1.56
CA TYR A 375 -26.14 -14.31 2.36
C TYR A 375 -26.11 -13.13 3.36
N GLY A 376 -27.28 -12.74 3.84
CA GLY A 376 -27.41 -11.75 4.93
C GLY A 376 -27.10 -10.31 4.54
N LEU A 377 -27.10 -9.97 3.25
CA LEU A 377 -26.93 -8.60 2.75
C LEU A 377 -28.24 -7.81 2.85
N PRO A 378 -28.24 -6.59 3.43
CA PRO A 378 -29.40 -5.72 3.41
C PRO A 378 -29.62 -5.10 2.02
N SER A 379 -30.87 -4.77 1.67
CA SER A 379 -31.20 -4.09 0.41
C SER A 379 -30.72 -2.63 0.39
N GLU A 380 -30.73 -1.96 1.54
CA GLU A 380 -30.26 -0.59 1.74
C GLU A 380 -29.48 -0.46 3.06
N THR A 381 -28.52 0.46 3.12
CA THR A 381 -27.77 0.77 4.35
C THR A 381 -27.42 2.26 4.43
N THR A 382 -27.34 2.79 5.65
CA THR A 382 -26.83 4.13 5.96
C THR A 382 -25.43 4.09 6.57
N GLU A 383 -24.89 2.90 6.82
CA GLU A 383 -23.53 2.71 7.31
C GLU A 383 -22.50 2.87 6.18
N ASP A 384 -21.33 3.39 6.52
CA ASP A 384 -20.21 3.56 5.57
C ASP A 384 -19.47 2.22 5.31
N THR A 385 -19.94 1.13 5.91
CA THR A 385 -19.39 -0.22 5.72
C THR A 385 -20.49 -1.28 5.72
N ILE A 386 -20.25 -2.39 5.02
CA ILE A 386 -21.07 -3.60 5.10
C ILE A 386 -20.21 -4.83 5.34
N THR A 387 -20.80 -5.90 5.85
CA THR A 387 -20.14 -7.20 6.00
C THR A 387 -20.70 -8.18 4.98
N LEU A 388 -19.86 -8.67 4.08
CA LEU A 388 -20.18 -9.76 3.15
C LEU A 388 -19.93 -11.09 3.86
N ARG A 389 -20.86 -12.05 3.75
CA ARG A 389 -20.74 -13.41 4.27
C ARG A 389 -21.14 -14.42 3.21
N TRP A 390 -20.43 -15.53 3.12
CA TRP A 390 -20.71 -16.54 2.11
C TRP A 390 -20.54 -17.98 2.60
N ILE A 391 -21.18 -18.89 1.88
CA ILE A 391 -21.07 -20.34 2.11
C ILE A 391 -19.89 -20.87 1.29
N GLU A 392 -19.15 -21.84 1.85
CA GLU A 392 -18.12 -22.55 1.09
C GLU A 392 -18.76 -23.29 -0.10
N PRO A 393 -18.37 -22.99 -1.35
CA PRO A 393 -18.92 -23.70 -2.49
C PRO A 393 -18.33 -25.10 -2.59
N LYS A 394 -18.96 -25.97 -3.38
CA LYS A 394 -18.36 -27.25 -3.76
C LYS A 394 -17.04 -27.01 -4.50
N ASP A 395 -15.98 -27.67 -4.05
CA ASP A 395 -14.62 -27.54 -4.60
C ASP A 395 -14.42 -28.26 -5.94
N ASN A 396 -15.38 -29.12 -6.29
CA ASN A 396 -15.43 -29.93 -7.50
C ASN A 396 -14.16 -30.77 -7.76
N GLY A 397 -13.54 -31.27 -6.69
CA GLY A 397 -12.42 -32.23 -6.76
C GLY A 397 -11.03 -31.61 -6.64
N LYS A 398 -10.93 -30.29 -6.50
CA LYS A 398 -9.67 -29.57 -6.27
C LYS A 398 -9.85 -28.52 -5.18
N LYS A 399 -9.03 -28.60 -4.14
CA LYS A 399 -9.15 -27.79 -2.93
C LYS A 399 -9.14 -26.29 -3.28
N ILE A 400 -10.09 -25.56 -2.70
CA ILE A 400 -10.15 -24.10 -2.77
C ILE A 400 -8.93 -23.51 -2.04
N THR A 401 -8.23 -22.61 -2.71
CA THR A 401 -7.01 -21.98 -2.21
C THR A 401 -7.18 -20.48 -1.96
N GLN A 402 -8.18 -19.85 -2.58
CA GLN A 402 -8.38 -18.40 -2.50
C GLN A 402 -9.84 -18.02 -2.70
N TYR A 403 -10.26 -16.91 -2.10
CA TYR A 403 -11.46 -16.18 -2.49
C TYR A 403 -11.11 -14.81 -3.06
N THR A 404 -11.85 -14.37 -4.08
CA THR A 404 -11.74 -13.01 -4.62
C THR A 404 -13.07 -12.29 -4.45
N VAL A 405 -13.01 -11.07 -3.96
CA VAL A 405 -14.18 -10.24 -3.69
C VAL A 405 -14.25 -9.14 -4.73
N TYR A 406 -15.37 -9.10 -5.44
CA TYR A 406 -15.66 -8.16 -6.51
C TYR A 406 -16.75 -7.18 -6.09
N GLN A 407 -16.61 -5.94 -6.53
CA GLN A 407 -17.59 -4.88 -6.39
C GLN A 407 -17.83 -4.20 -7.73
N ARG A 408 -19.04 -3.75 -7.98
CA ARG A 408 -19.33 -2.81 -9.08
C ARG A 408 -20.42 -1.84 -8.67
N THR A 409 -20.37 -0.64 -9.23
CA THR A 409 -21.43 0.37 -9.04
C THR A 409 -22.50 0.23 -10.13
N ILE A 410 -23.73 0.57 -9.77
CA ILE A 410 -24.82 0.76 -10.72
C ILE A 410 -25.05 2.26 -10.86
N VAL A 411 -24.90 2.78 -12.08
CA VAL A 411 -25.15 4.18 -12.42
C VAL A 411 -26.23 4.20 -13.48
N ASP A 412 -27.33 4.92 -13.24
CA ASP A 412 -28.49 5.01 -14.15
C ASP A 412 -29.07 3.64 -14.57
N GLY A 413 -29.07 2.68 -13.63
CA GLY A 413 -29.52 1.32 -13.88
C GLY A 413 -28.53 0.43 -14.64
N ILE A 414 -27.40 0.97 -15.08
CA ILE A 414 -26.37 0.25 -15.84
C ILE A 414 -25.24 -0.18 -14.89
N PRO A 415 -24.94 -1.49 -14.75
CA PRO A 415 -23.80 -1.95 -13.98
C PRO A 415 -22.48 -1.58 -14.68
N ARG A 416 -21.53 -1.01 -13.92
CA ARG A 416 -20.15 -0.78 -14.38
C ARG A 416 -19.34 -2.08 -14.36
N ASP A 417 -18.10 -2.00 -14.86
CA ASP A 417 -17.17 -3.11 -14.82
C ASP A 417 -16.89 -3.56 -13.39
N TRP A 418 -16.66 -4.87 -13.21
CA TRP A 418 -16.26 -5.42 -11.93
C TRP A 418 -14.86 -4.95 -11.55
N THR A 419 -14.69 -4.55 -10.28
CA THR A 419 -13.39 -4.25 -9.69
C THR A 419 -13.09 -5.25 -8.58
N VAL A 420 -11.83 -5.70 -8.52
CA VAL A 420 -11.35 -6.56 -7.43
C VAL A 420 -11.07 -5.67 -6.23
N ILE A 421 -11.78 -5.89 -5.13
CA ILE A 421 -11.58 -5.12 -3.88
C ILE A 421 -10.70 -5.87 -2.88
N LYS A 422 -10.69 -7.22 -2.93
CA LYS A 422 -9.84 -8.03 -2.07
C LYS A 422 -9.58 -9.41 -2.66
N GLU A 423 -8.33 -9.85 -2.60
CA GLU A 423 -7.93 -11.25 -2.75
C GLU A 423 -7.60 -11.83 -1.37
N ILE A 424 -8.15 -13.00 -1.07
CA ILE A 424 -8.08 -13.66 0.24
C ILE A 424 -7.46 -15.05 0.05
N SER A 425 -6.17 -15.18 0.36
CA SER A 425 -5.44 -16.45 0.24
C SER A 425 -5.72 -17.46 1.35
N ASP A 426 -6.40 -17.04 2.43
CA ASP A 426 -6.86 -17.97 3.46
C ASP A 426 -8.25 -18.51 3.09
N ALA A 427 -8.26 -19.74 2.57
CA ALA A 427 -9.47 -20.46 2.19
C ALA A 427 -10.41 -20.79 3.36
N LYS A 428 -10.09 -20.43 4.61
CA LYS A 428 -10.99 -20.56 5.77
C LYS A 428 -11.86 -19.33 6.02
N VAL A 429 -11.54 -18.19 5.42
CA VAL A 429 -12.29 -16.94 5.60
C VAL A 429 -13.66 -17.04 4.95
N ARG A 430 -14.72 -16.68 5.67
CA ARG A 430 -16.12 -16.69 5.20
C ARG A 430 -16.83 -15.34 5.31
N GLU A 431 -16.13 -14.31 5.80
CA GLU A 431 -16.68 -12.96 5.90
C GLU A 431 -15.63 -11.87 5.71
N ILE A 432 -16.05 -10.70 5.21
CA ILE A 432 -15.21 -9.50 5.09
C ILE A 432 -16.02 -8.21 5.21
N LYS A 433 -15.42 -7.17 5.80
CA LYS A 433 -15.98 -5.81 5.80
C LYS A 433 -15.53 -5.01 4.59
N VAL A 434 -16.46 -4.36 3.91
CA VAL A 434 -16.25 -3.53 2.72
C VAL A 434 -16.73 -2.11 2.99
N LYS A 435 -15.94 -1.11 2.59
CA LYS A 435 -16.33 0.30 2.69
C LYS A 435 -17.27 0.68 1.55
N LEU A 436 -18.26 1.52 1.85
CA LEU A 436 -19.22 2.05 0.91
C LEU A 436 -19.10 3.57 0.85
N GLU A 437 -19.32 4.11 -0.35
CA GLU A 437 -19.58 5.54 -0.52
C GLU A 437 -21.09 5.77 -0.61
N ARG A 438 -21.58 6.78 0.12
CA ARG A 438 -22.99 7.15 0.18
C ARG A 438 -23.50 7.63 -1.18
N GLY A 439 -24.80 7.47 -1.41
CA GLY A 439 -25.48 7.81 -2.67
C GLY A 439 -25.26 6.80 -3.79
N LYS A 440 -24.41 5.78 -3.61
CA LYS A 440 -24.11 4.77 -4.64
C LYS A 440 -24.87 3.47 -4.41
N VAL A 441 -25.16 2.79 -5.52
CA VAL A 441 -25.72 1.43 -5.52
C VAL A 441 -24.61 0.46 -5.91
N TYR A 442 -24.42 -0.58 -5.12
CA TYR A 442 -23.39 -1.58 -5.33
C TYR A 442 -23.97 -2.95 -5.59
N GLN A 443 -23.25 -3.72 -6.39
CA GLN A 443 -23.38 -5.18 -6.47
C GLN A 443 -22.08 -5.82 -6.03
N PHE A 444 -22.22 -6.95 -5.35
CA PHE A 444 -21.10 -7.73 -4.83
C PHE A 444 -21.11 -9.13 -5.41
N SER A 445 -19.91 -9.66 -5.65
CA SER A 445 -19.72 -11.07 -5.91
C SER A 445 -18.50 -11.56 -5.15
N VAL A 446 -18.58 -12.79 -4.67
CA VAL A 446 -17.41 -13.52 -4.18
C VAL A 446 -17.22 -14.69 -5.14
N THR A 447 -15.97 -15.04 -5.42
CA THR A 447 -15.60 -16.20 -6.21
C THR A 447 -14.59 -17.02 -5.40
N ALA A 448 -14.56 -18.32 -5.67
CA ALA A 448 -13.58 -19.24 -5.10
C ALA A 448 -12.62 -19.71 -6.21
N THR A 449 -11.34 -19.85 -5.89
CA THR A 449 -10.30 -20.27 -6.82
C THR A 449 -9.60 -21.52 -6.30
N ASN A 450 -9.33 -22.46 -7.21
CA ASN A 450 -8.46 -23.62 -6.98
C ASN A 450 -7.36 -23.69 -8.05
N ASP A 451 -6.61 -24.79 -8.11
CA ASP A 451 -5.48 -24.99 -9.04
C ASP A 451 -5.88 -25.04 -10.52
N VAL A 452 -7.17 -25.15 -10.84
CA VAL A 452 -7.68 -25.13 -12.22
C VAL A 452 -8.19 -23.75 -12.62
N GLY A 453 -8.80 -23.02 -11.69
CA GLY A 453 -9.31 -21.68 -11.97
C GLY A 453 -10.36 -21.20 -10.98
N GLU A 454 -10.98 -20.08 -11.36
CA GLU A 454 -11.91 -19.34 -10.53
C GLU A 454 -13.37 -19.75 -10.82
N SER A 455 -14.25 -19.66 -9.82
CA SER A 455 -15.67 -20.03 -9.91
C SER A 455 -16.52 -18.95 -10.56
N GLN A 456 -17.53 -19.33 -11.34
CA GLN A 456 -18.46 -18.37 -11.96
C GLN A 456 -19.19 -17.45 -10.95
N ILE A 457 -19.49 -16.22 -11.37
CA ILE A 457 -20.44 -15.34 -10.67
C ILE A 457 -21.85 -15.93 -10.80
N PRO A 458 -22.69 -15.91 -9.73
CA PRO A 458 -24.09 -16.34 -9.79
C PRO A 458 -24.90 -15.70 -10.93
N ASP A 459 -25.98 -16.35 -11.37
CA ASP A 459 -26.86 -15.88 -12.46
C ASP A 459 -27.18 -14.37 -12.33
N LYS A 460 -27.09 -13.63 -13.45
CA LYS A 460 -27.23 -12.17 -13.53
C LYS A 460 -28.51 -11.65 -12.87
N ARG A 461 -29.55 -12.48 -12.77
CA ARG A 461 -30.83 -12.13 -12.14
C ARG A 461 -30.76 -12.04 -10.60
N ASN A 462 -29.82 -12.72 -9.95
CA ASN A 462 -29.76 -12.86 -8.49
C ASN A 462 -28.46 -12.31 -7.87
N ILE A 463 -27.81 -11.34 -8.51
CA ILE A 463 -26.59 -10.72 -7.95
C ILE A 463 -26.98 -9.82 -6.75
N PRO A 464 -26.42 -10.07 -5.54
CA PRO A 464 -26.72 -9.29 -4.35
C PRO A 464 -26.44 -7.81 -4.55
N ARG A 465 -27.41 -6.96 -4.19
CA ARG A 465 -27.37 -5.51 -4.38
C ARG A 465 -27.62 -4.79 -3.06
N VAL A 466 -26.85 -3.73 -2.83
CA VAL A 466 -26.99 -2.84 -1.66
C VAL A 466 -27.00 -1.39 -2.13
N LYS A 467 -27.96 -0.59 -1.68
CA LYS A 467 -27.96 0.88 -1.87
C LYS A 467 -27.43 1.57 -0.62
N ALA A 468 -26.34 2.32 -0.76
CA ALA A 468 -25.82 3.19 0.29
C ALA A 468 -26.63 4.51 0.26
N VAL A 469 -27.55 4.67 1.21
CA VAL A 469 -28.51 5.77 1.20
C VAL A 469 -27.82 7.08 1.58
N GLU A 470 -28.05 8.13 0.79
CA GLU A 470 -27.59 9.48 1.09
C GLU A 470 -28.43 10.08 2.22
N ILE A 471 -27.79 10.68 3.22
CA ILE A 471 -28.50 11.30 4.34
C ILE A 471 -28.81 12.75 3.96
N SER A 472 -29.87 12.98 3.18
CA SER A 472 -30.37 14.32 2.88
C SER A 472 -31.51 14.68 3.84
N GLY A 473 -31.19 15.47 4.87
CA GLY A 473 -32.18 16.03 5.79
C GLY A 473 -31.57 16.45 7.12
N LYS A 474 -31.72 17.74 7.49
CA LYS A 474 -31.46 18.21 8.85
C LYS A 474 -32.25 17.33 9.82
N ARG A 475 -31.57 16.71 10.78
CA ARG A 475 -32.26 15.89 11.80
C ARG A 475 -32.70 16.79 12.95
N GLU A 476 -33.99 16.74 13.28
CA GLU A 476 -34.56 17.39 14.44
C GLU A 476 -34.50 16.45 15.64
N VAL A 477 -33.98 16.92 16.77
CA VAL A 477 -34.01 16.19 18.05
C VAL A 477 -34.82 17.00 19.05
N TYR A 478 -35.87 16.37 19.56
CA TYR A 478 -36.75 16.93 20.58
C TYR A 478 -36.23 16.56 21.96
N LEU A 479 -36.04 17.56 22.82
CA LEU A 479 -35.66 17.37 24.22
C LEU A 479 -36.73 17.94 25.13
N ARG A 480 -37.04 17.22 26.21
CA ARG A 480 -37.95 17.69 27.25
C ARG A 480 -37.20 17.79 28.57
N ALA A 481 -37.13 18.99 29.12
CA ALA A 481 -36.58 19.25 30.45
C ALA A 481 -37.73 19.51 31.44
N THR A 482 -37.62 18.98 32.66
CA THR A 482 -38.57 19.24 33.76
C THR A 482 -37.77 19.84 34.91
N ILE A 483 -38.11 21.07 35.30
CA ILE A 483 -37.44 21.82 36.37
C ILE A 483 -38.38 21.84 37.57
N ASN A 484 -37.97 21.22 38.67
CA ASN A 484 -38.77 21.12 39.89
C ASN A 484 -38.54 22.32 40.79
N GLU A 485 -39.44 23.29 40.74
CA GLU A 485 -39.36 24.55 41.50
C GLU A 485 -40.58 24.72 42.41
N ASN A 486 -40.49 25.54 43.45
CA ASN A 486 -41.64 25.80 44.33
C ASN A 486 -42.73 26.63 43.60
N CYS A 487 -44.02 26.51 43.99
CA CYS A 487 -45.12 27.16 43.25
C CYS A 487 -44.98 28.70 43.16
N SER A 488 -44.25 29.32 44.09
CA SER A 488 -44.06 30.78 44.17
C SER A 488 -43.07 31.35 43.14
N ARG A 489 -42.12 30.56 42.62
CA ARG A 489 -41.06 31.05 41.70
C ARG A 489 -41.24 30.66 40.23
N ARG A 490 -42.27 29.88 39.88
CA ARG A 490 -42.40 29.27 38.54
C ARG A 490 -42.67 30.22 37.38
N LEU A 491 -43.47 31.28 37.60
CA LEU A 491 -43.71 32.29 36.55
C LEU A 491 -42.40 32.99 36.15
N PHE A 492 -41.51 33.20 37.12
CA PHE A 492 -40.22 33.84 36.89
C PHE A 492 -39.24 32.91 36.17
N VAL A 493 -39.26 31.61 36.49
CA VAL A 493 -38.47 30.58 35.80
C VAL A 493 -38.95 30.47 34.35
N ALA A 494 -40.26 30.31 34.11
CA ALA A 494 -40.83 30.25 32.76
C ALA A 494 -40.52 31.52 31.92
N ALA A 495 -40.57 32.71 32.53
CA ALA A 495 -40.28 33.98 31.87
C ALA A 495 -38.78 34.20 31.51
N LYS A 496 -37.86 33.39 32.07
CA LYS A 496 -36.42 33.43 31.74
C LYS A 496 -36.03 32.55 30.54
N PHE A 497 -36.93 31.69 30.07
CA PHE A 497 -36.69 30.78 28.93
C PHE A 497 -37.31 31.16 27.57
N PRO A 498 -37.72 32.42 27.27
CA PRO A 498 -38.45 32.68 26.02
C PRO A 498 -37.57 32.53 24.78
N ASN A 499 -36.24 32.70 24.88
CA ASN A 499 -35.26 32.39 23.83
C ASN A 499 -33.89 32.09 24.47
N VAL A 500 -33.53 30.82 24.63
CA VAL A 500 -32.25 30.41 25.23
C VAL A 500 -31.13 30.61 24.20
N ALA A 501 -30.40 31.72 24.35
CA ALA A 501 -29.21 32.20 23.64
C ALA A 501 -28.52 31.25 22.62
N CYS A 502 -28.56 31.66 21.35
CA CYS A 502 -27.79 31.10 20.22
C CYS A 502 -26.28 31.45 20.22
N GLU A 503 -25.76 32.18 21.21
CA GLU A 503 -24.42 32.80 21.08
C GLU A 503 -23.22 31.94 21.52
N LEU A 504 -23.41 30.72 22.04
CA LEU A 504 -22.29 29.92 22.57
C LEU A 504 -22.11 28.50 21.98
N VAL A 505 -22.99 28.03 21.09
CA VAL A 505 -22.88 26.67 20.52
C VAL A 505 -22.52 26.76 19.04
N VAL A 506 -21.25 27.09 18.79
CA VAL A 506 -20.74 27.39 17.44
C VAL A 506 -20.55 26.14 16.59
N ASN A 507 -20.49 24.93 17.17
CA ASN A 507 -20.12 23.72 16.41
C ASN A 507 -21.26 22.76 16.05
N HIS A 508 -22.45 22.80 16.68
CA HIS A 508 -23.51 21.81 16.41
C HIS A 508 -24.96 22.38 16.39
N SER A 509 -25.11 23.66 16.04
CA SER A 509 -26.38 24.42 15.85
C SER A 509 -27.05 24.99 17.11
N CYS A 510 -28.04 25.88 16.88
CA CYS A 510 -28.79 26.65 17.86
C CYS A 510 -29.87 25.86 18.61
N PHE A 511 -30.14 26.28 19.85
CA PHE A 511 -31.27 25.82 20.67
C PHE A 511 -32.46 26.78 20.56
N ALA A 512 -33.66 26.23 20.38
CA ALA A 512 -34.91 27.00 20.48
C ALA A 512 -35.90 26.28 21.41
N ALA A 513 -36.52 27.03 22.33
CA ALA A 513 -37.62 26.53 23.14
C ALA A 513 -38.90 26.55 22.30
N LEU A 514 -39.53 25.39 22.12
CA LEU A 514 -40.75 25.23 21.33
C LEU A 514 -41.99 25.60 22.17
N THR A 515 -42.05 25.09 23.41
CA THR A 515 -43.14 25.37 24.37
C THR A 515 -42.62 25.36 25.81
N VAL A 516 -43.22 26.20 26.66
CA VAL A 516 -42.92 26.32 28.09
C VAL A 516 -44.24 26.21 28.86
N ASP A 517 -44.42 25.11 29.59
CA ASP A 517 -45.62 24.85 30.38
C ASP A 517 -45.30 24.89 31.88
N SER A 518 -46.12 25.59 32.67
CA SER A 518 -45.99 25.62 34.14
C SER A 518 -47.13 24.87 34.82
N ARG A 519 -46.83 23.94 35.74
CA ARG A 519 -47.82 23.21 36.55
C ARG A 519 -47.45 23.26 38.04
N CYS A 520 -48.40 23.01 38.96
CA CYS A 520 -48.05 22.91 40.38
C CYS A 520 -47.23 21.65 40.70
N GLY A 521 -45.91 21.81 40.71
CA GLY A 521 -44.90 20.80 40.99
C GLY A 521 -43.62 21.02 40.17
N SER A 522 -43.76 21.48 38.91
CA SER A 522 -42.65 21.58 37.96
C SER A 522 -42.92 22.57 36.80
N VAL A 523 -41.83 23.01 36.15
CA VAL A 523 -41.84 23.74 34.86
C VAL A 523 -41.32 22.80 33.78
N ILE A 524 -42.02 22.69 32.66
CA ILE A 524 -41.66 21.80 31.56
C ILE A 524 -41.26 22.65 30.37
N VAL A 525 -40.07 22.42 29.82
CA VAL A 525 -39.54 23.12 28.65
C VAL A 525 -39.22 22.10 27.56
N ASN A 526 -39.79 22.29 26.37
CA ASN A 526 -39.47 21.48 25.20
C ASN A 526 -38.52 22.23 24.28
N PHE A 527 -37.43 21.60 23.86
CA PHE A 527 -36.44 22.15 22.94
C PHE A 527 -36.38 21.37 21.64
N VAL A 528 -36.01 22.06 20.56
CA VAL A 528 -35.62 21.44 19.29
C VAL A 528 -34.18 21.80 18.96
N MET A 529 -33.39 20.79 18.61
CA MET A 529 -32.04 20.95 18.05
C MET A 529 -32.02 20.47 16.61
N TYR A 530 -31.24 21.14 15.79
CA TYR A 530 -31.04 20.81 14.38
C TYR A 530 -29.62 20.34 14.15
N PHE A 531 -29.42 19.16 13.55
CA PHE A 531 -28.08 18.68 13.22
C PHE A 531 -27.87 18.57 11.72
N ASN A 532 -26.71 19.03 11.26
CA ASN A 532 -26.26 18.90 9.87
C ASN A 532 -25.43 17.62 9.64
N GLU A 533 -25.17 16.84 10.70
CA GLU A 533 -24.36 15.61 10.71
C GLU A 533 -24.88 14.59 11.75
N SER A 534 -24.40 13.35 11.72
CA SER A 534 -24.80 12.33 12.70
C SER A 534 -24.14 12.58 14.06
N VAL A 535 -24.93 12.95 15.06
CA VAL A 535 -24.48 13.11 16.46
C VAL A 535 -24.96 11.96 17.33
N THR A 536 -24.14 11.57 18.30
CA THR A 536 -24.52 10.58 19.32
C THR A 536 -25.21 11.27 20.50
N THR A 537 -26.09 10.55 21.19
CA THR A 537 -26.78 11.05 22.39
C THR A 537 -25.80 11.55 23.46
N SER A 538 -24.66 10.87 23.62
CA SER A 538 -23.57 11.29 24.53
C SER A 538 -22.94 12.62 24.15
N THR A 539 -22.74 12.88 22.85
CA THR A 539 -22.18 14.15 22.37
C THR A 539 -23.15 15.29 22.66
N VAL A 540 -24.44 15.08 22.37
CA VAL A 540 -25.52 16.06 22.62
C VAL A 540 -25.64 16.40 24.11
N LEU A 541 -25.66 15.38 24.98
CA LEU A 541 -25.71 15.55 26.44
C LEU A 541 -24.49 16.30 27.00
N THR A 542 -23.30 16.05 26.45
CA THR A 542 -22.06 16.70 26.87
C THR A 542 -22.03 18.18 26.47
N SER A 543 -22.46 18.50 25.25
CA SER A 543 -22.56 19.90 24.80
C SER A 543 -23.60 20.70 25.58
N LEU A 544 -24.75 20.09 25.90
CA LEU A 544 -25.77 20.68 26.76
C LEU A 544 -25.26 20.97 28.17
N LYS A 545 -24.51 20.02 28.75
CA LYS A 545 -23.87 20.16 30.04
C LYS A 545 -22.89 21.35 30.05
N ASN A 546 -22.01 21.42 29.07
CA ASN A 546 -21.02 22.50 28.98
C ASN A 546 -21.68 23.88 28.79
N ALA A 547 -22.75 23.97 28.01
CA ALA A 547 -23.50 25.21 27.82
C ALA A 547 -24.23 25.66 29.09
N ALA A 548 -24.79 24.71 29.86
CA ALA A 548 -25.41 24.99 31.16
C ALA A 548 -24.36 25.45 32.19
N GLU A 549 -23.18 24.85 32.20
CA GLU A 549 -22.06 25.21 33.09
C GLU A 549 -21.47 26.59 32.76
N GLN A 550 -21.35 26.95 31.47
CA GLN A 550 -20.76 28.21 31.01
C GLN A 550 -21.68 29.43 31.16
N ASN A 551 -23.01 29.25 31.13
CA ASN A 551 -23.93 30.37 30.90
C ASN A 551 -24.86 30.77 32.06
N LYS A 552 -24.62 30.34 33.32
CA LYS A 552 -25.01 31.03 34.58
C LYS A 552 -24.92 30.13 35.80
N LEU A 553 -23.86 30.29 36.61
CA LEU A 553 -23.94 30.09 38.06
C LEU A 553 -23.19 31.16 38.87
N ALA A 554 -22.89 32.33 38.28
CA ALA A 554 -22.23 33.41 38.99
C ALA A 554 -23.07 33.97 40.16
N ASN A 555 -24.41 33.92 40.08
CA ASN A 555 -25.32 34.56 41.06
C ASN A 555 -26.45 33.64 41.59
N ALA A 556 -26.39 32.32 41.41
CA ALA A 556 -27.41 31.42 41.98
C ALA A 556 -27.00 30.92 43.37
N ALA A 557 -27.98 30.60 44.23
CA ALA A 557 -27.74 30.06 45.55
C ALA A 557 -27.16 28.63 45.46
N GLU A 558 -26.29 28.27 46.40
CA GLU A 558 -25.53 27.02 46.37
C GLU A 558 -26.38 25.74 46.56
N SER A 559 -27.66 25.88 46.92
CA SER A 559 -28.67 24.82 46.87
C SER A 559 -29.06 24.50 45.43
N ASP A 560 -29.32 25.53 44.63
CA ASP A 560 -29.86 25.42 43.28
C ASP A 560 -28.78 24.88 42.33
N LYS A 561 -27.52 25.22 42.60
CA LYS A 561 -26.36 24.61 41.93
C LYS A 561 -26.25 23.11 42.18
N ARG A 562 -26.53 22.68 43.42
CA ARG A 562 -26.44 21.28 43.83
C ARG A 562 -27.58 20.45 43.25
N ASP A 563 -28.81 20.97 43.24
CA ASP A 563 -29.95 20.25 42.67
C ASP A 563 -29.85 20.09 41.16
N LEU A 564 -29.39 21.13 40.44
CA LEU A 564 -29.16 21.05 39.00
C LEU A 564 -28.05 20.03 38.65
N MET A 565 -26.96 20.00 39.42
CA MET A 565 -25.89 19.02 39.24
C MET A 565 -26.34 17.60 39.58
N LYS A 566 -27.26 17.44 40.54
CA LYS A 566 -27.83 16.13 40.93
C LYS A 566 -28.77 15.58 39.86
N GLU A 567 -29.61 16.41 39.24
CA GLU A 567 -30.44 16.02 38.08
C GLU A 567 -29.58 15.68 36.85
N LEU A 568 -28.50 16.42 36.61
CA LEU A 568 -27.54 16.15 35.54
C LEU A 568 -26.78 14.82 35.73
N GLU A 569 -26.46 14.47 36.98
CA GLU A 569 -25.85 13.18 37.35
C GLU A 569 -26.83 12.02 37.21
N THR A 570 -28.13 12.27 37.36
CA THR A 570 -29.20 11.28 37.16
C THR A 570 -29.36 10.96 35.67
N MET A 571 -29.19 11.95 34.79
CA MET A 571 -29.19 11.76 33.33
C MET A 571 -27.99 10.95 32.80
N LYS A 572 -26.86 10.92 33.52
CA LYS A 572 -25.69 10.09 33.18
C LYS A 572 -25.93 8.58 33.38
N GLN A 573 -26.94 8.18 34.15
CA GLN A 573 -27.20 6.77 34.48
C GLN A 573 -28.17 6.07 33.51
N LEU A 574 -28.72 6.79 32.54
CA LEU A 574 -29.56 6.21 31.48
C LEU A 574 -28.69 5.43 30.49
N LYS A 575 -28.77 4.09 30.52
CA LYS A 575 -28.13 3.25 29.49
C LYS A 575 -28.89 3.36 28.17
N PRO A 576 -28.20 3.57 27.03
CA PRO A 576 -28.86 3.57 25.73
C PRO A 576 -29.26 2.13 25.36
N HIS A 577 -30.49 1.97 24.87
CA HIS A 577 -30.94 0.71 24.27
C HIS A 577 -30.34 0.57 22.85
N PRO A 578 -29.93 -0.63 22.40
CA PRO A 578 -29.18 -0.80 21.14
C PRO A 578 -29.98 -0.53 19.85
N HIS A 579 -31.29 -0.31 19.94
CA HIS A 579 -32.18 -0.23 18.78
C HIS A 579 -33.34 0.75 18.96
N VAL A 580 -33.12 2.05 19.20
CA VAL A 580 -34.18 3.09 19.06
C VAL A 580 -33.55 4.51 19.06
N ASN A 581 -34.08 5.57 18.43
CA ASN A 581 -35.48 6.02 18.33
C ASN A 581 -35.75 6.94 17.13
N LYS A 582 -36.55 6.47 16.17
CA LYS A 582 -37.32 7.36 15.29
C LYS A 582 -38.46 7.93 16.14
N LEU A 583 -38.66 9.25 16.14
CA LEU A 583 -39.90 9.86 16.62
C LEU A 583 -40.65 10.41 15.42
N LEU A 584 -41.71 9.71 15.04
CA LEU A 584 -42.72 10.19 14.10
C LEU A 584 -44.07 9.75 14.68
N GLY A 585 -44.88 10.75 15.05
CA GLY A 585 -46.34 10.64 15.17
C GLY A 585 -46.88 10.13 16.51
N CYS A 586 -47.84 10.87 17.06
CA CYS A 586 -48.79 10.39 18.06
C CYS A 586 -49.49 9.11 17.58
N VAL A 587 -49.53 8.07 18.42
CA VAL A 587 -50.63 7.08 18.48
C VAL A 587 -50.78 6.64 19.94
N THR A 588 -52.03 6.65 20.38
CA THR A 588 -52.52 6.30 21.72
C THR A 588 -52.83 4.80 21.86
N GLU A 589 -52.90 4.38 23.13
CA GLU A 589 -53.60 3.23 23.71
C GLU A 589 -52.95 1.82 23.73
N SER A 590 -52.63 1.44 24.98
CA SER A 590 -52.81 0.13 25.63
C SER A 590 -51.75 -0.96 25.40
N GLY A 591 -51.08 -1.33 26.50
CA GLY A 591 -50.23 -2.53 26.62
C GLY A 591 -49.00 -2.30 27.48
N ASP A 592 -49.16 -2.28 28.81
CA ASP A 592 -48.08 -2.14 29.79
C ASP A 592 -47.07 -3.31 29.77
N ILE A 593 -45.78 -2.98 29.96
CA ILE A 593 -44.84 -3.81 30.73
C ILE A 593 -44.26 -2.95 31.84
N ILE A 594 -44.47 -3.44 33.05
CA ILE A 594 -44.12 -2.87 34.35
C ILE A 594 -42.63 -3.03 34.63
N TYR A 595 -41.96 -1.94 35.03
CA TYR A 595 -40.97 -1.98 36.11
C TYR A 595 -41.28 -0.86 37.10
N SER A 596 -41.71 -1.28 38.28
CA SER A 596 -41.97 -0.46 39.46
C SER A 596 -40.67 -0.02 40.14
N PHE A 597 -40.63 1.21 40.61
CA PHE A 597 -40.15 1.51 41.96
C PHE A 597 -41.22 2.34 42.64
N SER A 598 -42.03 1.71 43.49
CA SER A 598 -42.85 2.40 44.49
C SER A 598 -42.16 2.29 45.84
N SER A 599 -42.26 3.35 46.65
CA SER A 599 -42.32 3.22 48.09
C SER A 599 -43.80 3.16 48.50
N GLU A 600 -44.21 1.97 48.94
CA GLU A 600 -45.46 1.54 49.63
C GLU A 600 -45.97 2.50 50.74
N VAL A 601 -47.23 2.60 51.21
CA VAL A 601 -48.51 1.84 51.21
C VAL A 601 -49.66 2.82 51.56
N PHE A 602 -50.87 2.68 50.96
CA PHE A 602 -52.18 2.52 51.65
C PHE A 602 -53.37 2.44 50.66
N SER A 603 -53.94 1.23 50.52
CA SER A 603 -55.37 0.83 50.35
C SER A 603 -56.33 1.57 49.40
N PHE A 604 -57.37 1.02 48.75
CA PHE A 604 -58.15 -0.22 48.88
C PHE A 604 -58.85 -0.48 47.52
N ALA A 605 -59.27 -1.72 47.28
CA ALA A 605 -59.87 -2.25 46.04
C ALA A 605 -61.38 -1.97 45.83
N SER A 606 -61.90 -2.46 44.69
CA SER A 606 -63.32 -2.62 44.25
C SER A 606 -63.86 -1.46 43.38
N GLN A 607 -64.64 -1.64 42.31
CA GLN A 607 -65.52 -2.71 41.83
C GLN A 607 -65.67 -2.56 40.30
N CYS A 608 -65.51 -3.64 39.53
CA CYS A 608 -66.61 -4.32 38.83
C CYS A 608 -67.51 -3.47 37.89
N ASN A 609 -67.39 -3.79 36.60
CA ASN A 609 -68.50 -4.27 35.74
C ASN A 609 -69.35 -3.21 35.01
N VAL A 610 -69.37 -3.29 33.68
CA VAL A 610 -70.52 -3.73 32.84
C VAL A 610 -70.44 -3.11 31.44
N ASP A 611 -70.50 -4.02 30.49
CA ASP A 611 -70.69 -3.94 29.04
C ASP A 611 -71.98 -3.20 28.60
N ARG A 612 -71.95 -2.39 27.52
CA ARG A 612 -73.13 -2.09 26.66
C ARG A 612 -72.81 -1.34 25.35
N LYS A 613 -72.72 -2.12 24.27
CA LYS A 613 -73.40 -1.97 22.95
C LYS A 613 -74.08 -0.63 22.55
N VAL A 614 -73.79 -0.20 21.30
CA VAL A 614 -74.70 0.17 20.17
C VAL A 614 -74.83 1.66 19.69
N MET A 615 -74.64 1.82 18.35
CA MET A 615 -75.23 2.74 17.34
C MET A 615 -74.66 4.13 16.96
N MET A 616 -74.23 4.20 15.69
CA MET A 616 -74.70 5.02 14.54
C MET A 616 -74.94 6.55 14.61
N HIS A 617 -74.34 7.20 13.59
CA HIS A 617 -74.86 8.22 12.64
C HIS A 617 -75.01 9.72 13.00
N ALA A 618 -74.43 10.50 12.07
CA ALA A 618 -74.97 11.65 11.34
C ALA A 618 -74.86 13.09 11.88
N ALA A 619 -74.34 13.95 10.97
CA ALA A 619 -74.72 15.34 10.65
C ALA A 619 -74.45 16.44 11.71
N SER A 620 -74.29 17.73 11.41
CA SER A 620 -73.98 18.57 10.24
C SER A 620 -74.12 20.04 10.74
N ILE A 621 -73.64 21.03 9.95
CA ILE A 621 -74.14 22.42 9.83
C ILE A 621 -73.61 23.57 10.75
N SER A 622 -72.81 24.45 10.09
CA SER A 622 -72.83 25.96 10.03
C SER A 622 -72.52 26.81 11.29
N GLN A 623 -71.94 28.03 11.24
CA GLN A 623 -72.12 29.24 10.38
C GLN A 623 -70.80 30.07 10.31
N LYS A 624 -70.35 30.55 9.13
CA LYS A 624 -70.57 31.87 8.46
C LYS A 624 -70.10 33.14 9.21
N LEU A 625 -69.19 33.91 8.59
CA LEU A 625 -69.21 35.38 8.32
C LEU A 625 -68.03 35.71 7.34
N ARG A 626 -68.31 35.97 6.05
CA ARG A 626 -68.21 37.27 5.30
C ARG A 626 -66.83 37.96 5.42
N SER A 627 -66.08 38.39 4.41
CA SER A 627 -66.19 38.63 2.93
C SER A 627 -64.89 39.40 2.51
N PRO A 628 -64.67 39.89 1.27
CA PRO A 628 -64.64 39.28 -0.07
C PRO A 628 -63.34 39.62 -0.87
N GLY A 629 -63.13 39.02 -2.05
CA GLY A 629 -62.32 39.69 -3.11
C GLY A 629 -61.58 38.80 -4.13
N TYR A 630 -62.28 38.43 -5.20
CA TYR A 630 -61.83 38.30 -6.60
C TYR A 630 -60.49 37.59 -6.95
N ALA A 631 -60.59 36.41 -7.58
CA ALA A 631 -60.38 36.21 -9.03
C ALA A 631 -59.89 34.77 -9.33
N SER A 632 -60.78 33.94 -9.88
CA SER A 632 -60.46 32.85 -10.81
C SER A 632 -60.49 33.42 -12.24
N PRO A 633 -60.24 32.67 -13.35
CA PRO A 633 -60.06 31.23 -13.50
C PRO A 633 -58.80 30.90 -14.37
N GLN A 634 -58.42 29.68 -14.76
CA GLN A 634 -59.19 28.68 -15.50
C GLN A 634 -58.29 27.45 -15.76
N GLU A 635 -58.92 26.26 -15.74
CA GLU A 635 -58.67 25.06 -16.58
C GLU A 635 -57.31 24.34 -16.52
N SER A 636 -57.20 23.01 -16.54
CA SER A 636 -58.10 21.89 -16.83
C SER A 636 -57.42 20.60 -16.29
N ALA A 637 -58.12 19.76 -15.51
CA ALA A 637 -58.73 18.49 -15.92
C ALA A 637 -57.76 17.58 -16.72
N THR A 638 -57.19 16.53 -16.15
CA THR A 638 -57.69 15.13 -16.14
C THR A 638 -56.48 14.27 -15.72
N GLY A 639 -56.53 13.07 -15.16
CA GLY A 639 -57.57 12.10 -14.84
C GLY A 639 -56.84 10.92 -14.19
N PHE A 640 -57.45 10.35 -13.16
CA PHE A 640 -56.97 9.23 -12.35
C PHE A 640 -57.29 7.88 -13.02
N LEU A 641 -56.67 6.80 -12.50
CA LEU A 641 -56.85 5.34 -12.74
C LEU A 641 -55.80 4.72 -13.70
N ALA A 642 -55.18 3.57 -13.46
CA ALA A 642 -55.15 2.63 -12.33
C ALA A 642 -53.99 1.62 -12.56
N ALA A 643 -53.50 1.04 -11.45
CA ALA A 643 -52.88 -0.29 -11.29
C ALA A 643 -51.71 -0.75 -12.18
N LEU A 644 -50.47 -0.66 -11.65
CA LEU A 644 -49.55 -1.77 -11.37
C LEU A 644 -48.35 -1.28 -10.54
#